data_AF-A0A515EUQ2-F1
#
_entry.id   AF-A0A515EUQ2-F1
#
_cell.length_a   1.000
_cell.length_b   1.000
_cell.length_c   1.000
_cell.angle_alpha   90.00
_cell.angle_beta   90.00
_cell.angle_gamma   90.00
#
_symmetry.space_group_name_H-M   'P 1'
#
loop_
_entity.id
_entity.type
_entity.pdbx_description
1 polymer ?
#
loop_
_entity_poly.entity_id
_entity_poly.type
_entity_poly.pdbx_seq_one_letter_code
_entity_poly.pdbx_strand_id
1 'polypeptide(L)'
;MLISPPFLKSGTPQDNNPNIQLAFTGQYPVTSHLEWHNGQHLIAPQENSSYVEVRAIADGKVIYLSPPDAQPSSDKDHPQNYAAFGSGPEWTDKGMLILEHTTEIGASGNTPTAITYYSVYAHLSAINKSLKAGDKVYRKDSLGKPGHIYAQPGHMHFEICLNDDNLKKLLGQDPSTWPNADAAPSKDGRTDAVFGSTYIYLPQSTPVQSTVPTQHLQSAAAQTLGTAQWVQISYAGNATLTSYTVQGAPIGSPRSDTEAEYKLYQEANTRHNSLPAADKASSSPSGWYELLRFGRNLGWGDAATDKDPLPTNAAHWRKIVTPAGEVWADLNATGSYKFSDADFPSVLGWNCIGDDTRTTDQRCDSAKLKTLLTSEIEGAQAKQEARAKPTRLFEQTSKAAIAHKLRKAICKFPTEFDQGDFEARYGHIKEEDYFKSDATGENWKKLSAHIKALTMTDLPQAYKDAQWHLHPLEFIEQMRRCGWLSKSEFTQLLPSYAVRSGQWKDTQGGRHPGVFWEKVNVSDQNLESGLIANHRIPMNRTLRKYGIHTPLRMASFFGNAVQESNWLSSLQENAGSSLWYEPWFGRGFLQLTSPGNYFAYWRWRGRKLDVALDTQLKNTYDDMYKNTAKRAQKLLDDAYFPQVTQEIKDWRSQVNGGARSELPEEKLAPSDSAGFYWAALMIKHADGQHVLERRSVAIVDSNGQSKGDKVYYRSPTFWKVSASVNLPGAVDNINYAGINGFDARCSAYGVALAVLTEMRFASGTGIALDYPEGYIPRRAQ
;
A
#
# COMPACT_ATOMS: atom_id res chain seq x y z
N MET A 1 -3.92 1.84 -1.61
CA MET A 1 -5.08 1.05 -1.20
C MET A 1 -4.71 0.00 -0.16
N LEU A 2 -5.65 -0.36 0.72
CA LEU A 2 -5.51 -1.49 1.65
C LEU A 2 -6.13 -2.76 1.03
N ILE A 3 -5.35 -3.83 0.94
CA ILE A 3 -5.80 -5.10 0.35
C ILE A 3 -5.23 -6.33 1.08
N SER A 4 -6.10 -7.30 1.38
CA SER A 4 -5.81 -8.58 2.03
C SER A 4 -5.79 -9.72 1.01
N PRO A 5 -5.10 -10.82 1.32
CA PRO A 5 -5.39 -12.11 0.71
C PRO A 5 -6.83 -12.57 0.99
N PRO A 6 -7.45 -13.40 0.12
CA PRO A 6 -8.81 -13.91 0.30
C PRO A 6 -8.94 -14.93 1.45
N PHE A 7 -7.81 -15.36 2.04
CA PHE A 7 -7.74 -16.27 3.17
C PHE A 7 -6.81 -15.70 4.25
N LEU A 8 -7.21 -15.78 5.52
CA LEU A 8 -6.45 -15.29 6.66
C LEU A 8 -6.29 -16.41 7.71
N LYS A 9 -5.07 -16.68 8.17
CA LYS A 9 -4.76 -17.64 9.24
C LYS A 9 -4.50 -16.92 10.58
N SER A 10 -4.70 -17.63 11.69
CA SER A 10 -4.27 -17.14 13.01
C SER A 10 -2.75 -17.21 13.13
N GLY A 11 -2.14 -16.15 13.68
CA GLY A 11 -0.72 -16.20 14.08
C GLY A 11 0.32 -15.97 12.99
N THR A 12 0.02 -15.25 11.90
CA THR A 12 1.05 -14.66 11.01
C THR A 12 1.20 -13.17 11.36
N PRO A 13 2.10 -12.80 12.30
CA PRO A 13 2.21 -11.42 12.78
C PRO A 13 3.05 -10.55 11.83
N GLN A 14 3.79 -11.18 10.91
CA GLN A 14 4.73 -10.57 9.97
C GLN A 14 4.84 -11.47 8.73
N ASP A 15 4.95 -10.85 7.56
CA ASP A 15 5.15 -11.44 6.22
C ASP A 15 3.96 -12.07 5.47
N ASN A 16 3.44 -11.27 4.52
CA ASN A 16 3.31 -11.50 3.07
C ASN A 16 3.05 -12.87 2.43
N ASN A 17 2.62 -13.92 3.14
CA ASN A 17 1.93 -15.00 2.45
C ASN A 17 1.09 -15.82 3.44
N PRO A 18 -0.26 -15.79 3.38
CA PRO A 18 -0.97 -17.01 3.75
C PRO A 18 -0.41 -18.10 2.83
N ASN A 19 -0.17 -19.31 3.33
CA ASN A 19 0.26 -20.44 2.49
C ASN A 19 -0.88 -20.82 1.51
N ILE A 20 -1.24 -19.91 0.60
CA ILE A 20 -2.22 -20.09 -0.46
C ILE A 20 -1.53 -20.96 -1.49
N GLN A 21 -2.08 -22.14 -1.68
CA GLN A 21 -1.60 -23.06 -2.69
C GLN A 21 -2.48 -22.92 -3.93
N LEU A 22 -1.84 -23.03 -5.08
CA LEU A 22 -2.55 -23.18 -6.34
C LEU A 22 -3.12 -24.59 -6.40
N ALA A 23 -4.38 -24.71 -6.79
CA ALA A 23 -4.98 -26.00 -7.08
C ALA A 23 -4.50 -26.53 -8.45
N PHE A 24 -5.02 -27.71 -8.83
CA PHE A 24 -4.78 -28.43 -10.09
C PHE A 24 -5.04 -27.59 -11.36
N THR A 25 -5.03 -28.23 -12.53
CA THR A 25 -5.27 -27.59 -13.85
C THR A 25 -6.43 -26.59 -13.82
N GLY A 26 -6.17 -25.32 -14.15
CA GLY A 26 -7.08 -24.18 -13.92
C GLY A 26 -6.31 -22.94 -13.50
N GLN A 27 -5.25 -22.63 -14.26
CA GLN A 27 -4.34 -21.53 -13.94
C GLN A 27 -4.56 -20.37 -14.89
N TYR A 28 -4.52 -19.16 -14.36
CA TYR A 28 -4.48 -17.96 -15.17
C TYR A 28 -3.28 -17.97 -16.12
N PRO A 29 -3.42 -17.58 -17.41
CA PRO A 29 -4.65 -17.15 -18.07
C PRO A 29 -5.31 -18.23 -18.96
N VAL A 30 -4.83 -19.49 -18.95
CA VAL A 30 -5.31 -20.52 -19.89
C VAL A 30 -5.41 -21.93 -19.29
N THR A 31 -6.37 -22.72 -19.78
CA THR A 31 -6.57 -24.14 -19.44
C THR A 31 -5.73 -25.09 -20.32
N SER A 32 -5.85 -26.40 -20.09
CA SER A 32 -5.11 -27.45 -20.81
C SER A 32 -5.33 -27.48 -22.32
N HIS A 33 -6.48 -26.99 -22.79
CA HIS A 33 -6.81 -26.89 -24.20
C HIS A 33 -6.46 -25.52 -24.81
N LEU A 34 -5.68 -24.71 -24.09
CA LEU A 34 -5.35 -23.33 -24.46
C LEU A 34 -6.61 -22.48 -24.64
N GLU A 35 -7.57 -22.66 -23.74
CA GLU A 35 -8.77 -21.83 -23.63
C GLU A 35 -8.53 -20.77 -22.55
N TRP A 36 -9.05 -19.55 -22.73
CA TRP A 36 -8.95 -18.49 -21.73
C TRP A 36 -9.54 -18.95 -20.38
N HIS A 37 -8.89 -18.57 -19.29
CA HIS A 37 -9.30 -18.87 -17.92
C HIS A 37 -9.18 -17.60 -17.09
N ASN A 38 -10.31 -17.08 -16.63
CA ASN A 38 -10.44 -15.75 -16.05
C ASN A 38 -9.62 -15.52 -14.78
N GLY A 39 -9.40 -16.58 -14.01
CA GLY A 39 -8.86 -16.48 -12.66
C GLY A 39 -7.97 -17.66 -12.29
N GLN A 40 -7.96 -18.00 -11.01
CA GLN A 40 -7.12 -19.04 -10.46
C GLN A 40 -7.88 -19.88 -9.45
N HIS A 41 -7.68 -21.21 -9.52
CA HIS A 41 -8.15 -22.10 -8.48
C HIS A 41 -7.20 -22.08 -7.28
N LEU A 42 -7.74 -21.76 -6.10
CA LEU A 42 -7.01 -21.63 -4.85
C LEU A 42 -7.43 -22.71 -3.86
N ILE A 43 -6.48 -23.22 -3.09
CA ILE A 43 -6.73 -24.09 -1.95
C ILE A 43 -6.70 -23.24 -0.67
N ALA A 44 -7.81 -23.24 0.06
CA ALA A 44 -7.90 -22.61 1.36
C ALA A 44 -6.94 -23.32 2.33
N PRO A 45 -6.16 -22.57 3.12
CA PRO A 45 -5.33 -23.19 4.13
C PRO A 45 -6.18 -23.72 5.28
N GLN A 46 -5.70 -24.75 5.98
CA GLN A 46 -6.36 -25.30 7.16
C GLN A 46 -5.82 -24.73 8.48
N GLU A 47 -6.72 -24.60 9.45
CA GLU A 47 -6.45 -24.26 10.85
C GLU A 47 -7.33 -25.15 11.75
N ASN A 48 -6.72 -25.82 12.75
CA ASN A 48 -7.43 -26.79 13.60
C ASN A 48 -8.26 -27.82 12.82
N SER A 49 -7.67 -28.37 11.75
CA SER A 49 -8.30 -29.35 10.83
C SER A 49 -9.53 -28.85 10.06
N SER A 50 -9.78 -27.55 10.02
CA SER A 50 -10.85 -26.92 9.22
C SER A 50 -10.27 -25.93 8.22
N TYR A 51 -10.86 -25.84 7.03
CA TYR A 51 -10.50 -24.80 6.07
C TYR A 51 -10.89 -23.41 6.61
N VAL A 52 -9.99 -22.43 6.46
CA VAL A 52 -10.31 -21.06 6.84
C VAL A 52 -11.39 -20.46 5.93
N GLU A 53 -12.12 -19.49 6.47
CA GLU A 53 -13.18 -18.79 5.73
C GLU A 53 -12.62 -17.92 4.60
N VAL A 54 -13.45 -17.73 3.57
CA VAL A 54 -13.20 -16.77 2.48
C VAL A 54 -13.48 -15.36 2.98
N ARG A 55 -12.56 -14.43 2.70
CA ARG A 55 -12.56 -13.06 3.21
C ARG A 55 -12.58 -12.04 2.08
N ALA A 56 -13.25 -10.92 2.31
CA ALA A 56 -13.17 -9.77 1.42
C ALA A 56 -11.75 -9.23 1.37
N ILE A 57 -11.18 -9.15 0.17
CA ILE A 57 -9.82 -8.64 -0.03
C ILE A 57 -9.72 -7.13 0.22
N ALA A 58 -10.79 -6.36 0.03
CA ALA A 58 -10.82 -4.91 0.19
C ALA A 58 -12.25 -4.44 0.47
N ASP A 59 -12.38 -3.18 0.90
CA ASP A 59 -13.69 -2.53 1.01
C ASP A 59 -14.38 -2.51 -0.36
N GLY A 60 -15.69 -2.75 -0.40
CA GLY A 60 -16.44 -2.84 -1.65
C GLY A 60 -17.94 -2.97 -1.45
N LYS A 61 -18.62 -3.26 -2.55
CA LYS A 61 -20.07 -3.44 -2.63
C LYS A 61 -20.37 -4.76 -3.32
N VAL A 62 -21.29 -5.56 -2.76
CA VAL A 62 -21.79 -6.76 -3.42
C VAL A 62 -22.60 -6.34 -4.64
N ILE A 63 -22.19 -6.74 -5.84
CA ILE A 63 -22.93 -6.46 -7.08
C ILE A 63 -23.65 -7.68 -7.64
N TYR A 64 -23.25 -8.88 -7.22
CA TYR A 64 -23.87 -10.14 -7.62
C TYR A 64 -23.66 -11.22 -6.56
N LEU A 65 -24.66 -12.07 -6.37
CA LEU A 65 -24.62 -13.21 -5.47
C LEU A 65 -25.50 -14.32 -6.04
N SER A 66 -24.92 -15.50 -6.21
CA SER A 66 -25.63 -16.74 -6.54
C SER A 66 -25.37 -17.77 -5.43
N PRO A 67 -26.39 -18.21 -4.67
CA PRO A 67 -26.17 -19.11 -3.54
C PRO A 67 -25.83 -20.54 -4.01
N PRO A 68 -24.99 -21.27 -3.26
CA PRO A 68 -24.76 -22.69 -3.52
C PRO A 68 -25.97 -23.54 -3.13
N ASP A 69 -25.96 -24.81 -3.57
CA ASP A 69 -26.91 -25.80 -3.07
C ASP A 69 -26.64 -26.10 -1.59
N ALA A 70 -27.70 -26.45 -0.86
CA ALA A 70 -27.60 -26.64 0.59
C ALA A 70 -26.67 -27.80 0.98
N GLN A 71 -26.57 -28.83 0.13
CA GLN A 71 -25.71 -30.00 0.26
C GLN A 71 -25.40 -30.56 -1.14
N PRO A 72 -24.28 -31.30 -1.31
CA PRO A 72 -24.02 -32.07 -2.53
C PRO A 72 -25.18 -33.02 -2.87
N SER A 73 -25.57 -33.06 -4.13
CA SER A 73 -26.63 -33.97 -4.60
C SER A 73 -26.14 -35.42 -4.58
N SER A 74 -27.00 -36.33 -4.13
CA SER A 74 -26.78 -37.78 -4.22
C SER A 74 -27.09 -38.35 -5.61
N ASP A 75 -27.73 -37.57 -6.49
CA ASP A 75 -27.95 -37.95 -7.88
C ASP A 75 -26.63 -37.88 -8.66
N LYS A 76 -26.15 -39.05 -9.11
CA LYS A 76 -24.92 -39.19 -9.88
C LYS A 76 -24.95 -38.47 -11.24
N ASP A 77 -26.15 -38.27 -11.79
CA ASP A 77 -26.34 -37.62 -13.09
C ASP A 77 -26.64 -36.12 -12.93
N HIS A 78 -26.63 -35.61 -11.70
CA HIS A 78 -26.76 -34.18 -11.42
C HIS A 78 -25.65 -33.39 -12.14
N PRO A 79 -25.95 -32.26 -12.79
CA PRO A 79 -24.95 -31.50 -13.57
C PRO A 79 -23.69 -31.09 -12.79
N GLN A 80 -23.80 -30.84 -11.48
CA GLN A 80 -22.64 -30.52 -10.64
C GLN A 80 -21.78 -31.73 -10.23
N ASN A 81 -22.23 -32.97 -10.48
CA ASN A 81 -21.49 -34.22 -10.23
C ASN A 81 -20.71 -34.70 -11.47
N TYR A 82 -20.22 -33.77 -12.30
CA TYR A 82 -19.54 -34.10 -13.55
C TYR A 82 -18.18 -34.77 -13.32
N ALA A 83 -18.04 -36.01 -13.77
CA ALA A 83 -16.83 -36.83 -13.64
C ALA A 83 -15.75 -36.40 -14.65
N ALA A 84 -14.93 -35.42 -14.29
CA ALA A 84 -13.86 -34.88 -15.11
C ALA A 84 -12.58 -35.74 -15.08
N PHE A 85 -12.28 -36.38 -13.94
CA PHE A 85 -11.03 -37.14 -13.74
C PHE A 85 -11.26 -38.62 -13.39
N GLY A 86 -12.35 -38.93 -12.70
CA GLY A 86 -12.72 -40.27 -12.27
C GLY A 86 -13.88 -40.88 -13.06
N SER A 87 -14.30 -42.06 -12.61
CA SER A 87 -15.50 -42.75 -13.12
C SER A 87 -16.73 -42.56 -12.23
N GLY A 88 -16.64 -41.76 -11.17
CA GLY A 88 -17.68 -41.51 -10.18
C GLY A 88 -18.09 -40.04 -10.11
N PRO A 89 -19.15 -39.69 -9.36
CA PRO A 89 -19.63 -38.32 -9.24
C PRO A 89 -18.58 -37.40 -8.59
N GLU A 90 -18.24 -36.31 -9.26
CA GLU A 90 -17.24 -35.34 -8.80
C GLU A 90 -17.90 -33.96 -8.57
N TRP A 91 -18.42 -33.75 -7.36
CA TRP A 91 -19.18 -32.54 -7.01
C TRP A 91 -18.36 -31.25 -7.18
N THR A 92 -18.94 -30.26 -7.85
CA THR A 92 -18.43 -28.89 -7.93
C THR A 92 -19.48 -27.91 -7.41
N ASP A 93 -19.11 -27.09 -6.44
CA ASP A 93 -20.02 -26.09 -5.87
C ASP A 93 -20.25 -24.93 -6.87
N LYS A 94 -21.45 -24.35 -6.84
CA LYS A 94 -21.85 -23.25 -7.75
C LYS A 94 -22.03 -21.89 -7.07
N GLY A 95 -21.72 -21.79 -5.77
CA GLY A 95 -21.85 -20.52 -5.05
C GLY A 95 -20.91 -19.47 -5.62
N MET A 96 -21.43 -18.29 -5.94
CA MET A 96 -20.69 -17.18 -6.52
C MET A 96 -21.01 -15.86 -5.84
N LEU A 97 -19.98 -15.04 -5.64
CA LEU A 97 -20.10 -13.68 -5.13
C LEU A 97 -19.19 -12.76 -5.94
N ILE A 98 -19.71 -11.61 -6.38
CA ILE A 98 -18.92 -10.57 -7.09
C ILE A 98 -18.96 -9.28 -6.29
N LEU A 99 -17.78 -8.74 -6.03
CA LEU A 99 -17.59 -7.48 -5.35
C LEU A 99 -17.05 -6.42 -6.31
N GLU A 100 -17.67 -5.24 -6.28
CA GLU A 100 -17.14 -4.02 -6.90
C GLU A 100 -16.34 -3.24 -5.86
N HIS A 101 -15.11 -2.89 -6.21
CA HIS A 101 -14.20 -2.11 -5.36
C HIS A 101 -13.93 -0.77 -6.00
N THR A 102 -13.93 0.31 -5.22
CA THR A 102 -13.42 1.62 -5.64
C THR A 102 -12.39 2.08 -4.63
N THR A 103 -11.19 2.42 -5.11
CA THR A 103 -10.07 2.78 -4.23
C THR A 103 -9.19 3.85 -4.86
N GLU A 104 -8.52 4.62 -4.02
CA GLU A 104 -7.53 5.60 -4.43
C GLU A 104 -6.12 4.97 -4.42
N ILE A 105 -5.35 5.20 -5.48
CA ILE A 105 -3.97 4.71 -5.63
C ILE A 105 -2.92 5.83 -5.62
N GLY A 106 -3.38 7.08 -5.64
CA GLY A 106 -2.56 8.27 -5.82
C GLY A 106 -3.41 9.54 -5.95
N ALA A 107 -2.80 10.64 -6.36
CA ALA A 107 -3.50 11.88 -6.69
C ALA A 107 -2.69 12.78 -7.65
N SER A 108 -3.39 13.36 -8.63
CA SER A 108 -2.89 14.47 -9.46
C SER A 108 -3.43 15.79 -8.89
N GLY A 109 -2.55 16.68 -8.45
CA GLY A 109 -2.95 17.88 -7.71
C GLY A 109 -3.75 17.51 -6.45
N ASN A 110 -4.99 17.98 -6.32
CA ASN A 110 -5.90 17.60 -5.23
C ASN A 110 -6.97 16.57 -5.68
N THR A 111 -6.85 16.04 -6.89
CA THR A 111 -7.79 15.07 -7.47
C THR A 111 -7.23 13.66 -7.29
N PRO A 112 -7.91 12.77 -6.56
CA PRO A 112 -7.47 11.39 -6.41
C PRO A 112 -7.43 10.64 -7.73
N THR A 113 -6.39 9.83 -7.92
CA THR A 113 -6.36 8.79 -8.93
C THR A 113 -7.11 7.59 -8.35
N ALA A 114 -8.39 7.47 -8.72
CA ALA A 114 -9.26 6.39 -8.29
C ALA A 114 -9.46 5.35 -9.41
N ILE A 115 -9.52 4.08 -9.02
CA ILE A 115 -9.82 2.96 -9.91
C ILE A 115 -11.00 2.16 -9.37
N THR A 116 -11.78 1.58 -10.28
CA THR A 116 -12.79 0.57 -9.99
C THR A 116 -12.34 -0.76 -10.57
N TYR A 117 -12.41 -1.82 -9.77
CA TYR A 117 -12.10 -3.19 -10.17
C TYR A 117 -13.04 -4.18 -9.49
N TYR A 118 -13.09 -5.40 -10.01
CA TYR A 118 -13.98 -6.44 -9.51
C TYR A 118 -13.18 -7.61 -8.96
N SER A 119 -13.69 -8.22 -7.89
CA SER A 119 -13.22 -9.53 -7.43
C SER A 119 -14.36 -10.54 -7.46
N VAL A 120 -14.08 -11.73 -7.98
CA VAL A 120 -15.05 -12.82 -8.12
C VAL A 120 -14.61 -13.99 -7.26
N TYR A 121 -15.53 -14.49 -6.43
CA TYR A 121 -15.34 -15.64 -5.56
C TYR A 121 -16.35 -16.70 -5.99
N ALA A 122 -15.88 -17.73 -6.69
CA ALA A 122 -16.72 -18.80 -7.23
C ALA A 122 -16.36 -20.16 -6.62
N HIS A 123 -17.27 -21.13 -6.80
CA HIS A 123 -17.23 -22.46 -6.17
C HIS A 123 -17.26 -22.42 -4.64
N LEU A 124 -18.04 -21.50 -4.07
CA LEU A 124 -18.27 -21.43 -2.63
C LEU A 124 -19.30 -22.47 -2.19
N SER A 125 -19.05 -23.19 -1.09
CA SER A 125 -20.02 -24.12 -0.49
C SER A 125 -21.04 -23.42 0.43
N ALA A 126 -20.72 -22.21 0.88
CA ALA A 126 -21.62 -21.37 1.64
C ALA A 126 -21.27 -19.91 1.43
N ILE A 127 -22.30 -19.06 1.34
CA ILE A 127 -22.18 -17.60 1.40
C ILE A 127 -22.80 -17.13 2.72
N ASN A 128 -22.18 -16.14 3.36
CA ASN A 128 -22.69 -15.57 4.59
C ASN A 128 -24.13 -15.06 4.39
N LYS A 129 -25.08 -15.63 5.13
CA LYS A 129 -26.53 -15.39 4.97
C LYS A 129 -26.96 -13.94 5.20
N SER A 130 -26.11 -13.13 5.82
CA SER A 130 -26.38 -11.70 6.02
C SER A 130 -26.14 -10.85 4.78
N LEU A 131 -25.42 -11.38 3.78
CA LEU A 131 -25.07 -10.65 2.55
C LEU A 131 -26.18 -10.72 1.50
N LYS A 132 -26.43 -9.59 0.85
CA LYS A 132 -27.26 -9.44 -0.35
C LYS A 132 -26.63 -8.43 -1.31
N ALA A 133 -27.07 -8.45 -2.57
CA ALA A 133 -26.67 -7.44 -3.55
C ALA A 133 -26.99 -6.02 -3.03
N GLY A 134 -26.05 -5.09 -3.24
CA GLY A 134 -26.10 -3.72 -2.72
C GLY A 134 -25.43 -3.54 -1.36
N ASP A 135 -25.16 -4.61 -0.61
CA ASP A 135 -24.50 -4.50 0.70
C ASP A 135 -23.06 -4.02 0.57
N LYS A 136 -22.65 -3.19 1.53
CA LYS A 136 -21.24 -2.84 1.73
C LYS A 136 -20.52 -3.97 2.46
N VAL A 137 -19.34 -4.31 1.97
CA VAL A 137 -18.41 -5.25 2.60
C VAL A 137 -17.11 -4.55 2.89
N TYR A 138 -16.46 -4.90 3.99
CA TYR A 138 -15.20 -4.31 4.40
C TYR A 138 -14.08 -5.32 4.32
N ARG A 139 -12.85 -4.84 4.10
CA ARG A 139 -11.64 -5.67 4.09
C ARG A 139 -11.64 -6.59 5.31
N LYS A 140 -11.40 -7.89 5.08
CA LYS A 140 -11.40 -8.99 6.08
C LYS A 140 -12.77 -9.46 6.58
N ASP A 141 -13.88 -8.91 6.09
CA ASP A 141 -15.19 -9.48 6.41
C ASP A 141 -15.32 -10.92 5.88
N SER A 142 -16.00 -11.77 6.65
CA SER A 142 -16.30 -13.15 6.25
C SER A 142 -17.35 -13.17 5.16
N LEU A 143 -16.98 -13.70 3.99
CA LEU A 143 -17.86 -13.82 2.83
C LEU A 143 -18.54 -15.18 2.77
N GLY A 144 -17.89 -16.23 3.27
CA GLY A 144 -18.38 -17.59 3.14
C GLY A 144 -17.33 -18.66 3.38
N LYS A 145 -17.57 -19.87 2.86
CA LYS A 145 -16.68 -21.01 2.96
C LYS A 145 -16.18 -21.44 1.59
N PRO A 146 -14.91 -21.88 1.47
CA PRO A 146 -14.44 -22.53 0.26
C PRO A 146 -15.27 -23.80 0.01
N GLY A 147 -15.48 -24.15 -1.25
CA GLY A 147 -16.27 -25.31 -1.64
C GLY A 147 -15.45 -26.46 -2.19
N HIS A 148 -16.07 -27.19 -3.10
CA HIS A 148 -15.50 -28.30 -3.83
C HIS A 148 -15.35 -27.95 -5.29
N ILE A 149 -14.24 -28.38 -5.89
CA ILE A 149 -14.08 -28.42 -7.33
C ILE A 149 -13.66 -29.84 -7.68
N TYR A 150 -14.47 -30.54 -8.48
CA TYR A 150 -14.30 -31.96 -8.81
C TYR A 150 -14.05 -32.85 -7.58
N ALA A 151 -14.96 -32.77 -6.60
CA ALA A 151 -14.90 -33.43 -5.30
C ALA A 151 -13.71 -33.05 -4.38
N GLN A 152 -12.79 -32.17 -4.80
CA GLN A 152 -11.69 -31.71 -3.97
C GLN A 152 -12.17 -30.60 -3.01
N PRO A 153 -12.19 -30.82 -1.68
CA PRO A 153 -12.72 -29.85 -0.73
C PRO A 153 -11.75 -28.70 -0.48
N GLY A 154 -12.26 -27.57 0.03
CA GLY A 154 -11.44 -26.41 0.40
C GLY A 154 -10.93 -25.61 -0.80
N HIS A 155 -11.56 -25.77 -1.96
CA HIS A 155 -11.19 -25.09 -3.20
C HIS A 155 -12.12 -23.91 -3.50
N MET A 156 -11.61 -22.93 -4.24
CA MET A 156 -12.42 -21.85 -4.83
C MET A 156 -11.79 -21.37 -6.14
N HIS A 157 -12.58 -20.76 -7.02
CA HIS A 157 -12.06 -19.96 -8.15
C HIS A 157 -12.07 -18.48 -7.75
N PHE A 158 -10.97 -17.78 -8.04
CA PHE A 158 -10.78 -16.38 -7.67
C PHE A 158 -10.30 -15.53 -8.86
N GLU A 159 -10.96 -14.40 -9.11
CA GLU A 159 -10.64 -13.48 -10.21
C GLU A 159 -10.37 -12.05 -9.73
N ILE A 160 -9.59 -11.32 -10.52
CA ILE A 160 -9.50 -9.86 -10.50
C ILE A 160 -9.63 -9.34 -11.92
N CYS A 161 -10.56 -8.41 -12.16
CA CYS A 161 -10.73 -7.80 -13.47
C CYS A 161 -11.10 -6.31 -13.45
N LEU A 162 -10.80 -5.63 -14.57
CA LEU A 162 -11.03 -4.21 -14.79
C LEU A 162 -11.56 -3.96 -16.22
N ASN A 163 -12.31 -2.88 -16.40
CA ASN A 163 -12.65 -2.39 -17.74
C ASN A 163 -11.51 -1.56 -18.34
N ASP A 164 -11.64 -1.18 -19.62
CA ASP A 164 -10.60 -0.42 -20.35
C ASP A 164 -10.19 0.89 -19.64
N ASP A 165 -11.16 1.68 -19.19
CA ASP A 165 -10.92 2.97 -18.53
C ASP A 165 -10.17 2.82 -17.21
N ASN A 166 -10.56 1.84 -16.38
CA ASN A 166 -9.93 1.63 -15.08
C ASN A 166 -8.56 0.96 -15.22
N LEU A 167 -8.36 0.09 -16.21
CA LEU A 167 -7.03 -0.43 -16.49
C LEU A 167 -6.09 0.71 -16.94
N LYS A 168 -6.54 1.61 -17.81
CA LYS A 168 -5.74 2.76 -18.24
C LYS A 168 -5.33 3.66 -17.07
N LYS A 169 -6.24 3.88 -16.11
CA LYS A 169 -5.94 4.62 -14.86
C LYS A 169 -4.96 3.85 -13.95
N LEU A 170 -5.13 2.54 -13.82
CA LEU A 170 -4.23 1.67 -13.05
C LEU A 170 -2.81 1.72 -13.61
N LEU A 171 -2.65 1.59 -14.93
CA LEU A 171 -1.36 1.56 -15.62
C LEU A 171 -0.74 2.95 -15.84
N GLY A 172 -1.55 4.02 -15.80
CA GLY A 172 -1.12 5.37 -16.14
C GLY A 172 -0.86 5.59 -17.64
N GLN A 173 -1.15 4.59 -18.48
CA GLN A 173 -0.99 4.61 -19.93
C GLN A 173 -1.96 3.64 -20.61
N ASP A 174 -2.08 3.77 -21.92
CA ASP A 174 -2.96 2.90 -22.71
C ASP A 174 -2.34 1.50 -22.89
N PRO A 175 -3.05 0.41 -22.54
CA PRO A 175 -2.54 -0.95 -22.68
C PRO A 175 -2.24 -1.34 -24.13
N SER A 176 -2.87 -0.68 -25.12
CA SER A 176 -2.59 -0.92 -26.54
C SER A 176 -1.19 -0.45 -26.98
N THR A 177 -0.63 0.53 -26.25
CA THR A 177 0.70 1.11 -26.50
C THR A 177 1.78 0.57 -25.57
N TRP A 178 1.54 -0.60 -24.96
CA TRP A 178 2.45 -1.17 -23.96
C TRP A 178 3.87 -1.34 -24.51
N PRO A 179 4.90 -0.81 -23.83
CA PRO A 179 6.26 -0.82 -24.35
C PRO A 179 6.85 -2.23 -24.38
N ASN A 180 7.64 -2.52 -25.41
CA ASN A 180 8.52 -3.69 -25.41
C ASN A 180 9.52 -3.58 -24.24
N ALA A 181 9.87 -4.70 -23.62
CA ALA A 181 10.73 -4.71 -22.44
C ALA A 181 12.13 -4.10 -22.71
N ASP A 182 12.65 -4.26 -23.92
CA ASP A 182 13.98 -3.80 -24.35
C ASP A 182 14.01 -2.37 -24.93
N ALA A 183 12.84 -1.72 -25.06
CA ALA A 183 12.77 -0.35 -25.54
C ALA A 183 13.27 0.63 -24.46
N ALA A 184 14.20 1.50 -24.85
CA ALA A 184 14.65 2.58 -23.98
C ALA A 184 13.47 3.55 -23.70
N PRO A 185 13.18 3.87 -22.43
CA PRO A 185 12.17 4.86 -22.09
C PRO A 185 12.60 6.26 -22.57
N SER A 186 11.62 7.14 -22.77
CA SER A 186 11.83 8.54 -23.22
C SER A 186 11.38 9.59 -22.21
N LYS A 187 10.74 9.16 -21.12
CA LYS A 187 10.27 10.02 -20.02
C LYS A 187 10.21 9.21 -18.73
N ASP A 188 10.17 9.91 -17.62
CA ASP A 188 9.90 9.30 -16.32
C ASP A 188 8.50 8.66 -16.30
N GLY A 189 8.33 7.72 -15.37
CA GLY A 189 7.04 7.18 -14.99
C GLY A 189 6.14 8.22 -14.33
N ARG A 190 4.97 7.77 -13.91
CA ARG A 190 3.89 8.62 -13.40
C ARG A 190 4.26 9.36 -12.10
N THR A 191 3.58 10.46 -11.79
CA THR A 191 3.77 11.25 -10.55
C THR A 191 2.57 11.19 -9.61
N ASP A 192 1.39 10.86 -10.15
CA ASP A 192 0.14 10.77 -9.42
C ASP A 192 0.10 9.55 -8.47
N ALA A 193 0.54 8.38 -8.92
CA ALA A 193 0.72 7.18 -8.09
C ALA A 193 2.18 6.74 -8.08
N VAL A 194 2.83 6.71 -6.93
CA VAL A 194 4.25 6.29 -6.81
C VAL A 194 4.39 5.50 -5.54
N PHE A 195 4.77 4.23 -5.64
CA PHE A 195 4.87 3.32 -4.50
C PHE A 195 5.83 2.15 -4.76
N GLY A 196 6.16 1.41 -3.70
CA GLY A 196 7.06 0.26 -3.78
C GLY A 196 8.51 0.67 -4.08
N SER A 197 9.18 -0.12 -4.93
CA SER A 197 10.58 0.10 -5.30
C SER A 197 10.72 1.16 -6.39
N THR A 198 11.88 1.82 -6.44
CA THR A 198 12.25 2.74 -7.51
C THR A 198 13.02 1.99 -8.58
N TYR A 199 12.71 2.19 -9.86
CA TYR A 199 13.41 1.59 -11.01
C TYR A 199 13.97 2.70 -11.89
N ILE A 200 15.26 2.63 -12.22
CA ILE A 200 15.96 3.69 -12.94
C ILE A 200 16.63 3.09 -14.17
N TYR A 201 16.22 3.55 -15.35
CA TYR A 201 16.92 3.27 -16.60
C TYR A 201 18.18 4.13 -16.68
N LEU A 202 19.31 3.51 -17.02
CA LEU A 202 20.60 4.16 -17.21
C LEU A 202 21.07 3.94 -18.66
N PRO A 203 21.29 5.01 -19.46
CA PRO A 203 21.88 4.87 -20.78
C PRO A 203 23.36 4.50 -20.68
N GLN A 204 23.94 3.97 -21.76
CA GLN A 204 25.38 3.66 -21.84
C GLN A 204 26.30 4.87 -21.53
N SER A 205 25.81 6.09 -21.76
CA SER A 205 26.52 7.35 -21.48
C SER A 205 26.50 7.77 -20.01
N THR A 206 25.88 6.99 -19.12
CA THR A 206 25.80 7.32 -17.68
C THR A 206 27.20 7.47 -17.10
N PRO A 207 27.53 8.61 -16.47
CA PRO A 207 28.81 8.82 -15.80
C PRO A 207 29.08 7.79 -14.71
N VAL A 208 30.32 7.28 -14.64
CA VAL A 208 30.75 6.34 -13.59
C VAL A 208 32.08 6.73 -12.94
N GLN A 209 32.30 6.26 -11.71
CA GLN A 209 33.56 6.38 -10.96
C GLN A 209 33.94 5.05 -10.29
N SER A 210 35.24 4.77 -10.19
CA SER A 210 35.77 3.58 -9.49
C SER A 210 35.88 3.79 -7.97
N THR A 211 36.00 5.04 -7.52
CA THR A 211 36.08 5.42 -6.10
C THR A 211 34.80 6.10 -5.63
N VAL A 212 34.60 6.17 -4.31
CA VAL A 212 33.45 6.86 -3.71
C VAL A 212 33.44 8.34 -4.13
N PRO A 213 32.36 8.86 -4.73
CA PRO A 213 32.27 10.26 -5.11
C PRO A 213 32.23 11.18 -3.88
N THR A 214 33.08 12.22 -3.88
CA THR A 214 33.11 13.25 -2.83
C THR A 214 32.38 14.54 -3.23
N GLN A 215 32.01 14.66 -4.51
CA GLN A 215 31.17 15.73 -5.04
C GLN A 215 29.83 15.16 -5.50
N HIS A 216 28.77 15.92 -5.23
CA HIS A 216 27.40 15.50 -5.52
C HIS A 216 26.72 16.35 -6.59
N LEU A 217 27.46 17.24 -7.25
CA LEU A 217 27.02 17.91 -8.46
C LEU A 217 27.64 17.20 -9.68
N GLN A 218 26.91 17.21 -10.79
CA GLN A 218 27.37 16.65 -12.05
C GLN A 218 28.57 17.44 -12.55
N SER A 219 29.57 16.69 -13.04
CA SER A 219 30.77 17.20 -13.68
C SER A 219 31.03 16.40 -14.97
N ALA A 220 31.98 16.85 -15.80
CA ALA A 220 32.34 16.13 -17.01
C ALA A 220 32.81 14.71 -16.67
N ALA A 221 32.14 13.71 -17.24
CA ALA A 221 32.42 12.31 -16.98
C ALA A 221 33.73 11.87 -17.65
N ALA A 222 34.69 11.38 -16.87
CA ALA A 222 35.91 10.75 -17.41
C ALA A 222 35.65 9.33 -17.92
N GLN A 223 34.64 8.64 -17.38
CA GLN A 223 34.24 7.29 -17.73
C GLN A 223 32.72 7.17 -17.76
N THR A 224 32.21 6.26 -18.59
CA THR A 224 30.78 5.98 -18.76
C THR A 224 30.48 4.50 -18.54
N LEU A 225 29.22 4.19 -18.27
CA LEU A 225 28.74 2.84 -18.01
C LEU A 225 29.01 1.85 -19.17
N GLY A 226 29.00 2.33 -20.42
CA GLY A 226 29.36 1.55 -21.61
C GLY A 226 28.30 0.57 -22.11
N THR A 227 27.33 0.19 -21.28
CA THR A 227 26.14 -0.58 -21.68
C THR A 227 24.95 -0.10 -20.89
N ALA A 228 23.80 0.10 -21.56
CA ALA A 228 22.59 0.52 -20.87
C ALA A 228 22.08 -0.58 -19.94
N GLN A 229 21.53 -0.20 -18.78
CA GLN A 229 20.99 -1.15 -17.81
C GLN A 229 19.90 -0.49 -16.96
N TRP A 230 19.14 -1.31 -16.23
CA TRP A 230 18.21 -0.85 -15.21
C TRP A 230 18.78 -1.07 -13.82
N VAL A 231 18.42 -0.20 -12.88
CA VAL A 231 18.74 -0.32 -11.46
C VAL A 231 17.46 -0.18 -10.65
N GLN A 232 17.13 -1.20 -9.88
CA GLN A 232 16.10 -1.16 -8.84
C GLN A 232 16.73 -0.72 -7.52
N ILE A 233 16.04 0.15 -6.77
CA ILE A 233 16.35 0.50 -5.38
C ILE A 233 15.13 0.13 -4.53
N SER A 234 15.34 -0.76 -3.56
CA SER A 234 14.32 -1.19 -2.59
C SER A 234 14.76 -0.85 -1.18
N TYR A 235 13.86 -0.20 -0.42
CA TYR A 235 14.11 0.22 0.94
C TYR A 235 13.32 -0.62 1.95
N ALA A 236 14.01 -1.22 2.91
CA ALA A 236 13.45 -1.98 4.03
C ALA A 236 14.43 -1.91 5.21
N GLY A 237 14.68 -0.69 5.70
CA GLY A 237 15.77 -0.37 6.64
C GLY A 237 17.14 -0.27 5.95
N ASN A 238 17.50 -1.28 5.16
CA ASN A 238 18.62 -1.22 4.22
C ASN A 238 18.17 -0.64 2.87
N ALA A 239 19.13 -0.29 2.00
CA ALA A 239 18.87 -0.08 0.58
C ALA A 239 19.44 -1.26 -0.22
N THR A 240 18.57 -2.06 -0.83
CA THR A 240 18.98 -3.13 -1.75
C THR A 240 18.96 -2.58 -3.16
N LEU A 241 20.08 -2.71 -3.89
CA LEU A 241 20.17 -2.32 -5.29
C LEU A 241 20.36 -3.57 -6.16
N THR A 242 19.44 -3.76 -7.10
CA THR A 242 19.48 -4.87 -8.08
C THR A 242 19.63 -4.29 -9.47
N SER A 243 20.56 -4.81 -10.25
CA SER A 243 20.78 -4.37 -11.63
C SER A 243 20.21 -5.38 -12.62
N TYR A 244 19.66 -4.89 -13.73
CA TYR A 244 19.09 -5.72 -14.79
C TYR A 244 19.60 -5.24 -16.15
N THR A 245 19.76 -6.15 -17.09
CA THR A 245 19.96 -5.79 -18.50
C THR A 245 18.73 -5.03 -19.03
N VAL A 246 18.83 -4.43 -20.22
CA VAL A 246 17.66 -3.79 -20.84
C VAL A 246 16.53 -4.78 -21.14
N GLN A 247 16.83 -6.09 -21.25
CA GLN A 247 15.83 -7.16 -21.39
C GLN A 247 15.27 -7.68 -20.05
N GLY A 248 15.73 -7.17 -18.91
CA GLY A 248 15.25 -7.59 -17.59
C GLY A 248 15.96 -8.77 -16.96
N ALA A 249 17.07 -9.26 -17.55
CA ALA A 249 17.87 -10.31 -16.93
C ALA A 249 18.69 -9.74 -15.76
N PRO A 250 18.75 -10.38 -14.58
CA PRO A 250 19.53 -9.88 -13.46
C PRO A 250 21.03 -9.85 -13.77
N ILE A 251 21.72 -8.80 -13.33
CA ILE A 251 23.17 -8.62 -13.46
C ILE A 251 23.81 -8.84 -12.09
N GLY A 252 24.51 -9.96 -11.95
CA GLY A 252 25.16 -10.34 -10.70
C GLY A 252 24.18 -10.49 -9.53
N SER A 253 24.73 -10.52 -8.31
CA SER A 253 23.92 -10.55 -7.09
C SER A 253 23.50 -9.15 -6.67
N PRO A 254 22.30 -8.96 -6.09
CA PRO A 254 21.92 -7.69 -5.48
C PRO A 254 22.94 -7.26 -4.43
N ARG A 255 23.24 -5.96 -4.38
CA ARG A 255 24.03 -5.35 -3.31
C ARG A 255 23.10 -4.76 -2.25
N SER A 256 23.58 -4.64 -1.01
CA SER A 256 22.81 -4.05 0.09
C SER A 256 23.66 -3.05 0.87
N ASP A 257 23.12 -1.84 1.04
CA ASP A 257 23.70 -0.80 1.88
C ASP A 257 22.99 -0.80 3.25
N THR A 258 23.74 -1.21 4.28
CA THR A 258 23.23 -1.40 5.64
C THR A 258 22.71 -0.10 6.27
N GLU A 259 21.48 -0.15 6.81
CA GLU A 259 20.75 0.97 7.43
C GLU A 259 20.59 2.21 6.53
N ALA A 260 20.80 2.07 5.21
CA ALA A 260 20.81 3.20 4.31
C ALA A 260 19.47 3.95 4.28
N GLU A 261 18.34 3.27 4.50
CA GLU A 261 17.05 3.95 4.62
C GLU A 261 16.99 4.85 5.86
N TYR A 262 17.40 4.32 7.01
CA TYR A 262 17.40 5.05 8.28
C TYR A 262 18.36 6.24 8.26
N LYS A 263 19.42 6.15 7.45
CA LYS A 263 20.44 7.20 7.29
C LYS A 263 20.12 8.21 6.20
N LEU A 264 19.02 8.07 5.45
CA LEU A 264 18.66 9.02 4.38
C LEU A 264 18.56 10.47 4.87
N TYR A 265 18.02 10.71 6.08
CA TYR A 265 17.96 12.05 6.66
C TYR A 265 19.36 12.64 6.86
N GLN A 266 20.29 11.85 7.41
CA GLN A 266 21.67 12.27 7.63
C GLN A 266 22.40 12.50 6.31
N GLU A 267 22.28 11.55 5.37
CA GLU A 267 22.90 11.64 4.05
C GLU A 267 22.42 12.87 3.26
N ALA A 268 21.12 13.16 3.29
CA ALA A 268 20.56 14.32 2.63
C ALA A 268 21.10 15.64 3.19
N ASN A 269 21.24 15.73 4.52
CA ASN A 269 21.89 16.87 5.18
C ASN A 269 23.38 16.95 4.80
N THR A 270 24.11 15.83 4.77
CA THR A 270 25.52 15.78 4.37
C THR A 270 25.70 16.31 2.95
N ARG A 271 24.90 15.85 1.99
CA ARG A 271 24.97 16.31 0.60
C ARG A 271 24.68 17.80 0.50
N HIS A 272 23.59 18.27 1.09
CA HIS A 272 23.27 19.70 1.12
C HIS A 272 24.40 20.54 1.74
N ASN A 273 24.99 20.09 2.85
CA ASN A 273 26.01 20.85 3.57
C ASN A 273 27.39 20.83 2.89
N SER A 274 27.67 19.83 2.06
CA SER A 274 28.91 19.74 1.28
C SER A 274 28.98 20.72 0.10
N LEU A 275 27.84 21.34 -0.27
CA LEU A 275 27.76 22.20 -1.44
C LEU A 275 28.48 23.55 -1.22
N PRO A 276 29.10 24.11 -2.28
CA PRO A 276 29.51 25.51 -2.30
C PRO A 276 28.35 26.45 -1.98
N ALA A 277 28.64 27.63 -1.44
CA ALA A 277 27.62 28.58 -0.98
C ALA A 277 26.61 28.98 -2.08
N ALA A 278 27.07 29.11 -3.33
CA ALA A 278 26.21 29.45 -4.47
C ALA A 278 25.16 28.36 -4.74
N ASP A 279 25.58 27.10 -4.84
CA ASP A 279 24.67 25.98 -5.10
C ASP A 279 23.78 25.70 -3.88
N LYS A 280 24.36 25.81 -2.67
CA LYS A 280 23.65 25.62 -1.41
C LYS A 280 22.45 26.55 -1.27
N ALA A 281 22.52 27.76 -1.81
CA ALA A 281 21.42 28.74 -1.78
C ALA A 281 20.18 28.32 -2.60
N SER A 282 20.31 27.33 -3.49
CA SER A 282 19.25 26.75 -4.32
C SER A 282 18.97 25.27 -4.01
N SER A 283 19.40 24.83 -2.82
CA SER A 283 19.41 23.44 -2.39
C SER A 283 18.71 23.29 -1.05
N SER A 284 18.18 22.11 -0.78
CA SER A 284 17.56 21.76 0.50
C SER A 284 17.86 20.31 0.85
N PRO A 285 18.05 19.97 2.14
CA PRO A 285 18.09 18.58 2.56
C PRO A 285 16.86 17.77 2.12
N SER A 286 15.67 18.35 2.19
CA SER A 286 14.42 17.71 1.76
C SER A 286 14.41 17.33 0.26
N GLY A 287 14.93 18.20 -0.61
CA GLY A 287 15.10 17.91 -2.03
C GLY A 287 16.11 16.78 -2.30
N TRP A 288 17.24 16.77 -1.57
CA TRP A 288 18.19 15.64 -1.61
C TRP A 288 17.56 14.34 -1.13
N TYR A 289 16.72 14.38 -0.10
CA TYR A 289 16.04 13.21 0.43
C TYR A 289 15.14 12.55 -0.62
N GLU A 290 14.38 13.34 -1.38
CA GLU A 290 13.56 12.84 -2.48
C GLU A 290 14.40 12.30 -3.63
N LEU A 291 15.46 13.02 -4.04
CA LEU A 291 16.39 12.52 -5.07
C LEU A 291 16.96 11.15 -4.66
N LEU A 292 17.40 11.01 -3.42
CA LEU A 292 18.00 9.78 -2.93
C LEU A 292 17.03 8.61 -2.90
N ARG A 293 15.75 8.88 -2.58
CA ARG A 293 14.71 7.86 -2.45
C ARG A 293 14.07 7.47 -3.78
N PHE A 294 13.72 8.45 -4.61
CA PHE A 294 12.95 8.25 -5.84
C PHE A 294 13.76 8.40 -7.12
N GLY A 295 15.03 8.80 -7.03
CA GLY A 295 15.83 9.19 -8.19
C GLY A 295 15.43 10.53 -8.80
N ARG A 296 14.38 11.18 -8.29
CA ARG A 296 13.82 12.45 -8.79
C ARG A 296 13.16 13.25 -7.67
N ASN A 297 13.07 14.56 -7.87
CA ASN A 297 12.35 15.47 -6.98
C ASN A 297 10.85 15.47 -7.35
N LEU A 298 10.05 14.69 -6.62
CA LEU A 298 8.62 14.54 -6.87
C LEU A 298 7.85 15.75 -6.34
N GLY A 299 8.22 16.23 -5.15
CA GLY A 299 7.50 17.28 -4.46
C GLY A 299 6.04 16.89 -4.17
N TRP A 300 5.21 17.91 -4.10
CA TRP A 300 3.79 17.78 -3.73
C TRP A 300 2.85 18.00 -4.91
N GLY A 301 3.41 18.20 -6.10
CA GLY A 301 2.74 18.46 -7.36
C GLY A 301 3.78 18.61 -8.47
N ASP A 302 3.32 18.75 -9.72
CA ASP A 302 4.22 18.78 -10.87
C ASP A 302 4.90 20.15 -11.06
N ALA A 303 4.34 21.22 -10.48
CA ALA A 303 4.88 22.56 -10.64
C ALA A 303 6.23 22.70 -9.92
N ALA A 304 7.12 23.54 -10.47
CA ALA A 304 8.42 23.81 -9.84
C ALA A 304 8.29 24.39 -8.42
N THR A 305 7.21 25.14 -8.16
CA THR A 305 6.87 25.70 -6.84
C THR A 305 6.43 24.65 -5.81
N ASP A 306 6.04 23.45 -6.27
CA ASP A 306 5.60 22.36 -5.40
C ASP A 306 6.78 21.48 -4.94
N LYS A 307 8.00 21.83 -5.33
CA LYS A 307 9.22 21.04 -5.08
C LYS A 307 10.16 21.77 -4.14
N ASP A 308 10.71 21.01 -3.20
CA ASP A 308 11.76 21.55 -2.35
C ASP A 308 13.04 21.79 -3.17
N PRO A 309 13.81 22.86 -2.89
CA PRO A 309 14.96 23.22 -3.71
C PRO A 309 15.97 22.06 -3.87
N LEU A 310 16.41 21.82 -5.10
CA LEU A 310 17.45 20.86 -5.46
C LEU A 310 18.23 21.44 -6.64
N PRO A 311 19.59 21.43 -6.63
CA PRO A 311 20.37 21.88 -7.78
C PRO A 311 19.98 21.11 -9.06
N THR A 312 19.87 21.81 -10.19
CA THR A 312 19.47 21.20 -11.47
C THR A 312 20.45 20.16 -11.97
N ASN A 313 21.72 20.28 -11.56
CA ASN A 313 22.81 19.35 -11.83
C ASN A 313 23.13 18.44 -10.63
N ALA A 314 22.18 18.18 -9.73
CA ALA A 314 22.39 17.26 -8.62
C ALA A 314 22.61 15.81 -9.12
N ALA A 315 23.75 15.23 -8.74
CA ALA A 315 24.11 13.85 -9.06
C ALA A 315 23.61 12.87 -8.00
N HIS A 316 22.98 11.79 -8.45
CA HIS A 316 22.51 10.69 -7.61
C HIS A 316 23.49 9.54 -7.63
N TRP A 317 24.70 9.78 -7.10
CA TRP A 317 25.71 8.72 -7.00
C TRP A 317 25.25 7.57 -6.11
N ARG A 318 25.20 6.37 -6.71
CA ARG A 318 25.01 5.08 -6.06
C ARG A 318 26.02 4.08 -6.61
N LYS A 319 26.51 3.19 -5.75
CA LYS A 319 27.30 2.06 -6.20
C LYS A 319 26.34 1.01 -6.76
N ILE A 320 26.60 0.47 -7.95
CA ILE A 320 25.74 -0.47 -8.66
C ILE A 320 26.57 -1.64 -9.19
N VAL A 321 25.91 -2.75 -9.50
CA VAL A 321 26.54 -3.94 -10.08
C VAL A 321 26.47 -3.85 -11.61
N THR A 322 27.59 -4.08 -12.27
CA THR A 322 27.69 -4.17 -13.74
C THR A 322 28.31 -5.52 -14.11
N PRO A 323 28.23 -5.95 -15.39
CA PRO A 323 28.93 -7.17 -15.83
C PRO A 323 30.46 -7.11 -15.61
N ALA A 324 31.04 -5.91 -15.53
CA ALA A 324 32.48 -5.70 -15.29
C ALA A 324 32.84 -5.54 -13.80
N GLY A 325 31.87 -5.59 -12.88
CA GLY A 325 32.06 -5.37 -11.45
C GLY A 325 31.28 -4.16 -10.91
N GLU A 326 31.51 -3.81 -9.64
CA GLU A 326 30.81 -2.69 -9.01
C GLU A 326 31.42 -1.32 -9.38
N VAL A 327 30.58 -0.36 -9.73
CA VAL A 327 30.98 1.03 -10.02
C VAL A 327 30.03 2.02 -9.34
N TRP A 328 30.48 3.25 -9.10
CA TRP A 328 29.58 4.35 -8.70
C TRP A 328 29.00 4.98 -9.96
N ALA A 329 27.68 4.96 -10.12
CA ALA A 329 26.97 5.55 -11.25
C ALA A 329 26.09 6.71 -10.79
N ASP A 330 25.99 7.75 -11.62
CA ASP A 330 25.04 8.85 -11.39
C ASP A 330 23.66 8.44 -11.91
N LEU A 331 22.76 8.07 -10.99
CA LEU A 331 21.41 7.63 -11.34
C LEU A 331 20.47 8.79 -11.76
N ASN A 332 20.95 10.04 -11.69
CA ASN A 332 20.23 11.22 -12.16
C ASN A 332 20.90 11.88 -13.37
N ALA A 333 21.79 11.15 -14.06
CA ALA A 333 22.43 11.61 -15.29
C ALA A 333 21.41 11.88 -16.41
N THR A 334 21.79 12.73 -17.37
CA THR A 334 20.96 12.98 -18.57
C THR A 334 20.63 11.68 -19.29
N GLY A 335 19.35 11.51 -19.67
CA GLY A 335 18.84 10.30 -20.31
C GLY A 335 18.47 9.17 -19.34
N SER A 336 18.60 9.38 -18.02
CA SER A 336 18.05 8.46 -17.02
C SER A 336 16.57 8.73 -16.75
N TYR A 337 15.79 7.67 -16.63
CA TYR A 337 14.33 7.74 -16.42
C TYR A 337 13.88 6.88 -15.26
N LYS A 338 13.00 7.43 -14.42
CA LYS A 338 12.66 6.90 -13.09
C LYS A 338 11.21 6.44 -13.05
N PHE A 339 11.00 5.24 -12.55
CA PHE A 339 9.73 4.53 -12.44
C PHE A 339 9.58 3.94 -11.04
N SER A 340 8.41 3.41 -10.76
CA SER A 340 8.08 2.73 -9.51
C SER A 340 7.25 1.46 -9.77
N ASP A 341 6.90 0.72 -8.72
CA ASP A 341 5.98 -0.41 -8.86
C ASP A 341 4.60 0.05 -9.42
N ALA A 342 4.22 1.31 -9.24
CA ALA A 342 2.98 1.88 -9.78
C ALA A 342 2.94 1.99 -11.32
N ASP A 343 4.10 1.84 -11.98
CA ASP A 343 4.25 1.93 -13.43
C ASP A 343 4.22 0.56 -14.11
N PHE A 344 4.11 -0.53 -13.33
CA PHE A 344 4.14 -1.91 -13.84
C PHE A 344 5.29 -2.13 -14.85
N PRO A 345 6.58 -1.96 -14.47
CA PRO A 345 7.66 -1.85 -15.45
C PRO A 345 7.80 -3.10 -16.33
N SER A 346 7.83 -2.91 -17.65
CA SER A 346 7.97 -4.02 -18.63
C SER A 346 9.29 -4.79 -18.48
N VAL A 347 10.35 -4.11 -18.03
CA VAL A 347 11.64 -4.74 -17.67
C VAL A 347 11.50 -5.83 -16.60
N LEU A 348 10.46 -5.77 -15.75
CA LEU A 348 10.17 -6.81 -14.75
C LEU A 348 9.25 -7.91 -15.28
N GLY A 349 8.85 -7.86 -16.55
CA GLY A 349 8.00 -8.83 -17.22
C GLY A 349 6.52 -8.47 -17.30
N TRP A 350 6.11 -7.28 -16.85
CA TRP A 350 4.74 -6.80 -17.02
C TRP A 350 4.38 -6.61 -18.50
N ASN A 351 3.23 -7.15 -18.92
CA ASN A 351 2.78 -7.07 -20.30
C ASN A 351 1.26 -7.07 -20.44
N CYS A 352 0.75 -6.33 -21.43
CA CYS A 352 -0.66 -6.33 -21.81
C CYS A 352 -0.89 -7.18 -23.08
N ILE A 353 -1.76 -8.18 -22.95
CA ILE A 353 -2.13 -9.14 -23.99
C ILE A 353 -3.60 -8.94 -24.32
N GLY A 354 -3.87 -8.19 -25.39
CA GLY A 354 -5.22 -7.92 -25.90
C GLY A 354 -5.29 -8.02 -27.41
N ASP A 355 -4.45 -8.88 -28.01
CA ASP A 355 -4.36 -9.12 -29.45
C ASP A 355 -5.29 -10.23 -29.95
N ASP A 356 -6.05 -10.88 -29.05
CA ASP A 356 -7.10 -11.81 -29.41
C ASP A 356 -8.42 -11.08 -29.69
N THR A 357 -8.86 -11.10 -30.95
CA THR A 357 -10.06 -10.37 -31.40
C THR A 357 -11.32 -11.24 -31.39
N ARG A 358 -11.23 -12.54 -31.05
CA ARG A 358 -12.36 -13.46 -31.06
C ARG A 358 -13.10 -13.41 -29.72
N THR A 359 -13.97 -12.43 -29.56
CA THR A 359 -14.65 -12.13 -28.29
C THR A 359 -15.76 -13.11 -27.89
N THR A 360 -16.03 -14.16 -28.66
CA THR A 360 -17.06 -15.16 -28.34
C THR A 360 -16.55 -16.58 -28.53
N ASP A 361 -15.23 -16.77 -28.62
CA ASP A 361 -14.60 -18.08 -28.71
C ASP A 361 -13.70 -18.25 -27.49
N GLN A 362 -13.86 -19.35 -26.73
CA GLN A 362 -13.07 -19.55 -25.53
C GLN A 362 -11.60 -19.87 -25.86
N ARG A 363 -11.28 -20.31 -27.08
CA ARG A 363 -9.90 -20.64 -27.47
C ARG A 363 -9.03 -19.39 -27.51
N CYS A 364 -7.85 -19.49 -26.91
CA CYS A 364 -6.85 -18.42 -26.97
C CYS A 364 -6.12 -18.44 -28.32
N ASP A 365 -6.39 -17.41 -29.12
CA ASP A 365 -5.72 -17.15 -30.39
C ASP A 365 -4.64 -16.06 -30.33
N SER A 366 -4.36 -15.51 -29.13
CA SER A 366 -3.30 -14.52 -28.91
C SER A 366 -1.91 -14.98 -29.40
N ALA A 367 -1.35 -14.23 -30.35
CA ALA A 367 0.00 -14.43 -30.84
C ALA A 367 1.05 -14.01 -29.80
N LYS A 368 0.75 -12.95 -29.02
CA LYS A 368 1.60 -12.50 -27.91
C LYS A 368 1.73 -13.58 -26.83
N LEU A 369 0.63 -14.18 -26.39
CA LEU A 369 0.68 -15.24 -25.38
C LEU A 369 1.41 -16.49 -25.89
N LYS A 370 1.09 -16.95 -27.10
CA LYS A 370 1.80 -18.08 -27.74
C LYS A 370 3.31 -17.82 -27.87
N THR A 371 3.71 -16.57 -28.11
CA THR A 371 5.13 -16.17 -28.13
C THR A 371 5.76 -16.22 -26.74
N LEU A 372 5.06 -15.73 -25.71
CA LEU A 372 5.51 -15.80 -24.32
C LEU A 372 5.71 -17.25 -23.87
N LEU A 373 4.73 -18.14 -24.12
CA LEU A 373 4.80 -19.56 -23.75
C LEU A 373 5.95 -20.29 -24.44
N THR A 374 6.35 -19.86 -25.64
CA THR A 374 7.48 -20.45 -26.39
C THR A 374 8.82 -19.73 -26.19
N SER A 375 8.90 -18.77 -25.26
CA SER A 375 10.10 -17.95 -25.06
C SER A 375 11.31 -18.74 -24.54
N GLU A 376 11.09 -19.82 -23.80
CA GLU A 376 12.13 -20.70 -23.23
C GLU A 376 12.44 -21.93 -24.12
N ILE A 377 11.86 -21.99 -25.32
CA ILE A 377 12.13 -23.07 -26.28
C ILE A 377 13.22 -22.60 -27.24
N GLU A 378 14.27 -23.39 -27.42
CA GLU A 378 15.33 -23.10 -28.38
C GLU A 378 15.00 -23.67 -29.77
N GLY A 379 15.38 -22.94 -30.83
CA GLY A 379 15.18 -23.37 -32.22
C GLY A 379 13.79 -23.05 -32.80
N ALA A 380 13.77 -22.53 -34.04
CA ALA A 380 12.53 -22.12 -34.69
C ALA A 380 11.56 -23.29 -34.93
N GLN A 381 12.08 -24.46 -35.32
CA GLN A 381 11.29 -25.65 -35.57
C GLN A 381 10.59 -26.15 -34.30
N ALA A 382 11.30 -26.28 -33.18
CA ALA A 382 10.71 -26.71 -31.91
C ALA A 382 9.63 -25.73 -31.41
N LYS A 383 9.82 -24.42 -31.61
CA LYS A 383 8.78 -23.42 -31.34
C LYS A 383 7.53 -23.63 -32.21
N GLN A 384 7.71 -23.92 -33.49
CA GLN A 384 6.61 -24.19 -34.41
C GLN A 384 5.86 -25.47 -34.01
N GLU A 385 6.58 -26.55 -33.69
CA GLU A 385 6.01 -27.81 -33.22
C GLU A 385 5.22 -27.64 -31.92
N ALA A 386 5.74 -26.84 -30.97
CA ALA A 386 5.02 -26.51 -29.75
C ALA A 386 3.74 -25.71 -30.05
N ARG A 387 3.80 -24.70 -30.94
CA ARG A 387 2.64 -23.88 -31.34
C ARG A 387 1.56 -24.67 -32.08
N ALA A 388 1.92 -25.78 -32.72
CA ALA A 388 0.99 -26.61 -33.46
C ALA A 388 0.04 -27.42 -32.56
N LYS A 389 0.31 -27.51 -31.24
CA LYS A 389 -0.49 -28.32 -30.30
C LYS A 389 -0.81 -27.53 -29.02
N PRO A 390 -2.10 -27.25 -28.71
CA PRO A 390 -2.50 -26.57 -27.48
C PRO A 390 -1.91 -27.18 -26.21
N THR A 391 -1.89 -28.52 -26.11
CA THR A 391 -1.33 -29.25 -24.96
C THR A 391 0.17 -29.00 -24.76
N ARG A 392 0.95 -28.88 -25.85
CA ARG A 392 2.40 -28.56 -25.77
C ARG A 392 2.66 -27.13 -25.29
N LEU A 393 1.79 -26.19 -25.65
CA LEU A 393 1.84 -24.82 -25.13
C LEU A 393 1.44 -24.79 -23.66
N PHE A 394 0.39 -25.53 -23.29
CA PHE A 394 -0.03 -25.64 -21.90
C PHE A 394 1.04 -26.27 -21.01
N GLU A 395 1.76 -27.30 -21.45
CA GLU A 395 2.91 -27.86 -20.73
C GLU A 395 3.95 -26.80 -20.33
N GLN A 396 4.06 -25.70 -21.09
CA GLN A 396 4.98 -24.61 -20.77
C GLN A 396 4.53 -23.79 -19.56
N THR A 397 3.23 -23.67 -19.28
CA THR A 397 2.70 -22.86 -18.17
C THR A 397 3.21 -23.34 -16.81
N SER A 398 3.48 -24.65 -16.69
CA SER A 398 4.01 -25.28 -15.49
C SER A 398 5.52 -25.10 -15.31
N LYS A 399 6.25 -24.62 -16.32
CA LYS A 399 7.68 -24.31 -16.19
C LYS A 399 7.87 -23.06 -15.34
N ALA A 400 8.69 -23.14 -14.29
CA ALA A 400 8.87 -22.05 -13.32
C ALA A 400 9.13 -20.67 -13.95
N ALA A 401 9.99 -20.60 -14.98
CA ALA A 401 10.29 -19.35 -15.69
C ALA A 401 9.07 -18.76 -16.42
N ILE A 402 8.24 -19.61 -17.04
CA ILE A 402 7.00 -19.19 -17.73
C ILE A 402 5.91 -18.86 -16.71
N ALA A 403 5.72 -19.68 -15.67
CA ALA A 403 4.77 -19.42 -14.60
C ALA A 403 5.02 -18.04 -13.95
N HIS A 404 6.29 -17.71 -13.70
CA HIS A 404 6.67 -16.39 -13.19
C HIS A 404 6.35 -15.26 -14.18
N LYS A 405 6.53 -15.46 -15.49
CA LYS A 405 6.13 -14.49 -16.53
C LYS A 405 4.61 -14.32 -16.59
N LEU A 406 3.83 -15.40 -16.50
CA LEU A 406 2.37 -15.38 -16.57
C LEU A 406 1.72 -14.62 -15.40
N ARG A 407 2.36 -14.60 -14.21
CA ARG A 407 1.90 -13.76 -13.09
C ARG A 407 1.82 -12.28 -13.44
N LYS A 408 2.61 -11.81 -14.40
CA LYS A 408 2.69 -10.41 -14.84
C LYS A 408 2.03 -10.15 -16.20
N ALA A 409 1.29 -11.14 -16.72
CA ALA A 409 0.45 -10.95 -17.89
C ALA A 409 -0.88 -10.32 -17.48
N ILE A 410 -1.32 -9.29 -18.21
CA ILE A 410 -2.64 -8.66 -18.09
C ILE A 410 -3.38 -8.95 -19.39
N CYS A 411 -4.41 -9.80 -19.35
CA CYS A 411 -5.00 -10.38 -20.55
C CYS A 411 -6.43 -9.85 -20.77
N LYS A 412 -6.78 -9.54 -22.03
CA LYS A 412 -8.13 -9.10 -22.40
C LYS A 412 -8.92 -10.24 -23.02
N PHE A 413 -10.00 -10.65 -22.37
CA PHE A 413 -10.97 -11.62 -22.89
C PHE A 413 -12.30 -11.53 -22.09
N PRO A 414 -13.43 -11.99 -22.64
CA PRO A 414 -14.71 -11.98 -21.93
C PRO A 414 -14.76 -13.01 -20.79
N THR A 415 -15.64 -12.77 -19.81
CA THR A 415 -15.82 -13.71 -18.69
C THR A 415 -16.36 -15.07 -19.11
N GLU A 416 -15.74 -16.14 -18.61
CA GLU A 416 -16.23 -17.49 -18.83
C GLU A 416 -17.59 -17.82 -18.17
N PHE A 417 -18.02 -17.00 -17.20
CA PHE A 417 -19.21 -17.24 -16.38
C PHE A 417 -20.53 -16.78 -17.01
N ASP A 418 -20.53 -16.09 -18.15
CA ASP A 418 -21.76 -15.61 -18.81
C ASP A 418 -22.41 -16.68 -19.70
N GLN A 419 -23.62 -17.13 -19.41
CA GLN A 419 -24.26 -18.16 -20.22
C GLN A 419 -24.75 -17.65 -21.59
N GLY A 420 -24.82 -16.33 -21.81
CA GLY A 420 -25.47 -15.72 -22.97
C GLY A 420 -24.93 -16.13 -24.35
N ASP A 421 -23.66 -16.52 -24.43
CA ASP A 421 -22.93 -16.90 -25.63
C ASP A 421 -22.32 -18.32 -25.55
N PHE A 422 -22.87 -19.17 -24.67
CA PHE A 422 -22.36 -20.52 -24.38
C PHE A 422 -21.99 -21.33 -25.63
N GLU A 423 -22.90 -21.44 -26.62
CA GLU A 423 -22.62 -22.26 -27.81
C GLU A 423 -21.56 -21.64 -28.72
N ALA A 424 -21.43 -20.32 -28.75
CA ALA A 424 -20.35 -19.66 -29.49
C ALA A 424 -18.99 -19.94 -28.83
N ARG A 425 -18.93 -19.88 -27.49
CA ARG A 425 -17.70 -20.03 -26.72
C ARG A 425 -17.19 -21.46 -26.63
N TYR A 426 -18.09 -22.43 -26.41
CA TYR A 426 -17.72 -23.83 -26.13
C TYR A 426 -18.09 -24.80 -27.26
N GLY A 427 -18.80 -24.36 -28.30
CA GLY A 427 -19.28 -25.24 -29.36
C GLY A 427 -18.17 -25.99 -30.10
N HIS A 428 -16.94 -25.46 -30.13
CA HIS A 428 -15.78 -26.12 -30.73
C HIS A 428 -15.37 -27.41 -30.02
N ILE A 429 -15.69 -27.56 -28.72
CA ILE A 429 -15.33 -28.75 -27.93
C ILE A 429 -15.96 -30.02 -28.50
N LYS A 430 -17.10 -29.90 -29.22
CA LYS A 430 -17.75 -31.01 -29.94
C LYS A 430 -16.82 -31.71 -30.94
N GLU A 431 -15.80 -31.02 -31.43
CA GLU A 431 -14.86 -31.53 -32.43
C GLU A 431 -13.70 -32.34 -31.83
N GLU A 432 -13.50 -32.31 -30.51
CA GLU A 432 -12.50 -33.12 -29.82
C GLU A 432 -12.87 -34.61 -29.87
N ASP A 433 -11.87 -35.49 -29.99
CA ASP A 433 -12.07 -36.92 -30.23
C ASP A 433 -13.03 -37.59 -29.22
N TYR A 434 -12.97 -37.19 -27.94
CA TYR A 434 -13.84 -37.71 -26.89
C TYR A 434 -15.33 -37.41 -27.11
N PHE A 435 -15.66 -36.23 -27.65
CA PHE A 435 -17.05 -35.83 -27.92
C PHE A 435 -17.48 -36.28 -29.31
N LYS A 436 -16.60 -36.20 -30.29
CA LYS A 436 -16.86 -36.60 -31.67
C LYS A 436 -17.07 -38.10 -31.85
N SER A 437 -16.38 -38.93 -31.06
CA SER A 437 -16.52 -40.40 -31.09
C SER A 437 -17.78 -40.89 -30.37
N ASP A 438 -18.45 -40.06 -29.57
CA ASP A 438 -19.71 -40.40 -28.92
C ASP A 438 -20.90 -40.18 -29.85
N ALA A 439 -21.30 -41.24 -30.57
CA ALA A 439 -22.44 -41.22 -31.49
C ALA A 439 -23.79 -40.92 -30.81
N THR A 440 -23.88 -41.00 -29.48
CA THR A 440 -25.11 -40.71 -28.73
C THR A 440 -25.27 -39.22 -28.39
N GLY A 441 -24.16 -38.47 -28.40
CA GLY A 441 -24.11 -37.06 -27.97
C GLY A 441 -24.29 -36.84 -26.46
N GLU A 442 -24.35 -37.91 -25.66
CA GLU A 442 -24.56 -37.83 -24.21
C GLU A 442 -23.37 -37.19 -23.49
N ASN A 443 -22.14 -37.38 -23.95
CA ASN A 443 -20.95 -36.75 -23.37
C ASN A 443 -21.03 -35.21 -23.48
N TRP A 444 -21.39 -34.70 -24.66
CA TRP A 444 -21.55 -33.26 -24.87
C TRP A 444 -22.72 -32.70 -24.04
N LYS A 445 -23.83 -33.42 -23.99
CA LYS A 445 -25.00 -33.05 -23.19
C LYS A 445 -24.66 -32.95 -21.71
N LYS A 446 -23.88 -33.90 -21.16
CA LYS A 446 -23.40 -33.87 -19.77
C LYS A 446 -22.48 -32.69 -19.50
N LEU A 447 -21.47 -32.46 -20.35
CA LEU A 447 -20.57 -31.30 -20.20
C LEU A 447 -21.34 -29.98 -20.32
N SER A 448 -22.25 -29.86 -21.29
CA SER A 448 -23.09 -28.67 -21.46
C SER A 448 -23.95 -28.39 -20.24
N ALA A 449 -24.56 -29.44 -19.67
CA ALA A 449 -25.34 -29.30 -18.45
C ALA A 449 -24.46 -28.86 -17.28
N HIS A 450 -23.26 -29.43 -17.16
CA HIS A 450 -22.29 -29.07 -16.13
C HIS A 450 -21.86 -27.61 -16.20
N ILE A 451 -21.38 -27.15 -17.37
CA ILE A 451 -20.95 -25.75 -17.55
C ILE A 451 -22.13 -24.81 -17.27
N LYS A 452 -23.32 -25.09 -17.83
CA LYS A 452 -24.52 -24.27 -17.58
C LYS A 452 -24.92 -24.21 -16.11
N ALA A 453 -24.66 -25.25 -15.33
CA ALA A 453 -24.92 -25.24 -13.89
C ALA A 453 -23.94 -24.38 -13.08
N LEU A 454 -22.77 -24.04 -13.66
CA LEU A 454 -21.73 -23.22 -13.04
C LEU A 454 -21.68 -21.78 -13.60
N THR A 455 -22.31 -21.52 -14.75
CA THR A 455 -22.44 -20.20 -15.37
C THR A 455 -23.77 -19.52 -15.02
N MET A 456 -23.85 -18.21 -15.24
CA MET A 456 -24.97 -17.36 -14.81
C MET A 456 -25.62 -16.65 -16.01
N THR A 457 -26.93 -16.39 -15.93
CA THR A 457 -27.70 -15.72 -17.01
C THR A 457 -27.94 -14.23 -16.76
N ASP A 458 -27.66 -13.77 -15.54
CA ASP A 458 -28.03 -12.46 -15.00
C ASP A 458 -26.84 -11.69 -14.42
N LEU A 459 -25.63 -11.96 -14.95
CA LEU A 459 -24.42 -11.24 -14.53
C LEU A 459 -24.55 -9.73 -14.76
N PRO A 460 -24.08 -8.89 -13.82
CA PRO A 460 -24.09 -7.44 -14.01
C PRO A 460 -23.27 -7.01 -15.22
N GLN A 461 -23.79 -6.10 -16.03
CA GLN A 461 -23.10 -5.59 -17.23
C GLN A 461 -21.72 -5.00 -16.90
N ALA A 462 -21.59 -4.31 -15.76
CA ALA A 462 -20.33 -3.72 -15.34
C ALA A 462 -19.20 -4.77 -15.13
N TYR A 463 -19.55 -5.98 -14.69
CA TYR A 463 -18.60 -7.10 -14.60
C TYR A 463 -18.30 -7.67 -15.99
N LYS A 464 -19.31 -7.80 -16.86
CA LYS A 464 -19.12 -8.29 -18.25
C LYS A 464 -18.20 -7.38 -19.08
N ASP A 465 -18.27 -6.06 -18.83
CA ASP A 465 -17.42 -5.06 -19.47
C ASP A 465 -15.98 -5.05 -18.90
N ALA A 466 -15.75 -5.68 -17.74
CA ALA A 466 -14.45 -5.76 -17.08
C ALA A 466 -13.60 -6.92 -17.65
N GLN A 467 -13.21 -6.79 -18.91
CA GLN A 467 -12.56 -7.85 -19.69
C GLN A 467 -11.03 -7.94 -19.51
N TRP A 468 -10.41 -7.03 -18.77
CA TRP A 468 -8.99 -7.14 -18.47
C TRP A 468 -8.79 -7.90 -17.17
N HIS A 469 -8.31 -9.13 -17.30
CA HIS A 469 -8.01 -10.03 -16.20
C HIS A 469 -6.54 -9.90 -15.79
N LEU A 470 -6.28 -9.98 -14.49
CA LEU A 470 -4.93 -9.99 -13.92
C LEU A 470 -4.75 -11.26 -13.09
N HIS A 471 -3.51 -11.74 -12.97
CA HIS A 471 -3.21 -12.79 -12.01
C HIS A 471 -3.58 -12.30 -10.60
N PRO A 472 -4.57 -12.91 -9.93
CA PRO A 472 -5.21 -12.30 -8.77
C PRO A 472 -4.26 -12.13 -7.58
N LEU A 473 -3.36 -13.09 -7.35
CA LEU A 473 -2.36 -12.99 -6.28
C LEU A 473 -1.27 -11.95 -6.58
N GLU A 474 -0.87 -11.78 -7.84
CA GLU A 474 0.13 -10.76 -8.21
C GLU A 474 -0.47 -9.36 -8.07
N PHE A 475 -1.75 -9.18 -8.44
CA PHE A 475 -2.46 -7.94 -8.19
C PHE A 475 -2.49 -7.58 -6.70
N ILE A 476 -2.82 -8.54 -5.82
CA ILE A 476 -2.81 -8.32 -4.36
C ILE A 476 -1.40 -7.93 -3.91
N GLU A 477 -0.36 -8.67 -4.30
CA GLU A 477 1.03 -8.38 -3.94
C GLU A 477 1.50 -7.01 -4.41
N GLN A 478 1.14 -6.62 -5.63
CA GLN A 478 1.47 -5.32 -6.21
C GLN A 478 0.76 -4.19 -5.45
N MET A 479 -0.55 -4.32 -5.24
CA MET A 479 -1.35 -3.28 -4.62
C MET A 479 -1.11 -3.13 -3.11
N ARG A 480 -0.64 -4.17 -2.42
CA ARG A 480 -0.17 -4.09 -1.02
C ARG A 480 0.99 -3.10 -0.84
N ARG A 481 1.77 -2.83 -1.89
CA ARG A 481 2.88 -1.86 -1.85
C ARG A 481 2.40 -0.41 -1.94
N CYS A 482 1.16 -0.17 -2.34
CA CYS A 482 0.62 1.16 -2.60
C CYS A 482 0.56 2.04 -1.35
N GLY A 483 0.00 1.53 -0.25
CA GLY A 483 -0.10 2.25 1.03
C GLY A 483 -0.99 3.51 1.02
N TRP A 484 -1.49 3.94 -0.14
CA TRP A 484 -2.38 5.11 -0.26
C TRP A 484 -3.73 4.84 0.43
N LEU A 485 -4.16 5.76 1.29
CA LEU A 485 -5.41 5.69 2.04
C LEU A 485 -6.48 6.57 1.40
N SER A 486 -7.54 5.94 0.92
CA SER A 486 -8.77 6.61 0.49
C SER A 486 -9.42 7.31 1.69
N LYS A 487 -10.36 8.23 1.43
CA LYS A 487 -11.05 8.96 2.51
C LYS A 487 -11.68 8.03 3.57
N SER A 488 -12.34 6.95 3.15
CA SER A 488 -12.94 5.96 4.06
C SER A 488 -11.88 5.23 4.90
N GLU A 489 -10.81 4.75 4.28
CA GLU A 489 -9.69 4.07 4.95
C GLU A 489 -8.98 5.00 5.94
N PHE A 490 -8.74 6.27 5.57
CA PHE A 490 -8.15 7.27 6.45
C PHE A 490 -9.04 7.57 7.67
N THR A 491 -10.36 7.66 7.46
CA THR A 491 -11.33 7.86 8.55
C THR A 491 -11.35 6.68 9.52
N GLN A 492 -11.13 5.45 9.03
CA GLN A 492 -11.11 4.24 9.85
C GLN A 492 -9.98 4.22 10.89
N LEU A 493 -8.92 5.00 10.70
CA LEU A 493 -7.82 5.11 11.66
C LEU A 493 -8.21 5.77 12.99
N LEU A 494 -9.32 6.52 13.00
CA LEU A 494 -9.84 7.13 14.22
C LEU A 494 -10.54 6.07 15.08
N PRO A 495 -10.13 5.87 16.34
CA PRO A 495 -10.80 4.91 17.19
C PRO A 495 -12.22 5.39 17.53
N SER A 496 -13.15 4.47 17.80
CA SER A 496 -14.52 4.82 18.25
C SER A 496 -14.52 5.51 19.62
N TYR A 497 -13.57 5.11 20.46
CA TYR A 497 -13.36 5.58 21.82
C TYR A 497 -11.87 5.58 22.13
N ALA A 498 -11.44 6.32 23.15
CA ALA A 498 -10.07 6.29 23.64
C ALA A 498 -10.01 6.18 25.15
N VAL A 499 -8.96 5.52 25.64
CA VAL A 499 -8.60 5.55 27.06
C VAL A 499 -7.91 6.87 27.36
N ARG A 500 -8.36 7.57 28.41
CA ARG A 500 -7.80 8.87 28.80
C ARG A 500 -7.53 8.89 30.30
N SER A 501 -6.27 8.92 30.69
CA SER A 501 -5.88 9.24 32.07
C SER A 501 -6.13 10.72 32.39
N GLY A 502 -6.72 11.02 33.54
CA GLY A 502 -7.02 12.38 33.97
C GLY A 502 -7.43 12.47 35.44
N GLN A 503 -8.18 13.52 35.78
CA GLN A 503 -8.71 13.72 37.14
C GLN A 503 -10.22 13.95 37.11
N TRP A 504 -10.96 13.33 38.03
CA TRP A 504 -12.37 13.62 38.31
C TRP A 504 -12.49 14.45 39.59
N LYS A 505 -13.63 15.11 39.78
CA LYS A 505 -13.91 15.94 40.96
C LYS A 505 -14.99 15.28 41.82
N ASP A 506 -14.74 15.13 43.11
CA ASP A 506 -15.78 14.73 44.05
C ASP A 506 -16.76 15.89 44.33
N THR A 507 -17.83 15.60 45.08
CA THR A 507 -18.86 16.58 45.45
C THR A 507 -18.35 17.72 46.33
N GLN A 508 -17.16 17.58 46.93
CA GLN A 508 -16.48 18.58 47.75
C GLN A 508 -15.41 19.35 46.96
N GLY A 509 -15.24 19.07 45.67
CA GLY A 509 -14.26 19.70 44.79
C GLY A 509 -12.85 19.10 44.85
N GLY A 510 -12.65 18.02 45.60
CA GLY A 510 -11.42 17.24 45.66
C GLY A 510 -11.13 16.57 44.31
N ARG A 511 -9.86 16.59 43.87
CA ARG A 511 -9.44 16.02 42.58
C ARG A 511 -8.81 14.65 42.80
N HIS A 512 -9.31 13.65 42.09
CA HIS A 512 -8.86 12.26 42.20
C HIS A 512 -8.43 11.74 40.82
N PRO A 513 -7.37 10.92 40.74
CA PRO A 513 -6.98 10.31 39.47
C PRO A 513 -8.10 9.38 38.97
N GLY A 514 -8.27 9.35 37.65
CA GLY A 514 -9.24 8.47 37.00
C GLY A 514 -8.84 8.18 35.57
N VAL A 515 -9.38 7.09 35.04
CA VAL A 515 -9.26 6.73 33.63
C VAL A 515 -10.65 6.79 33.02
N PHE A 516 -10.78 7.50 31.90
CA PHE A 516 -12.04 7.74 31.22
C PHE A 516 -12.10 6.98 29.90
N TRP A 517 -13.31 6.61 29.49
CA TRP A 517 -13.62 6.05 28.18
C TRP A 517 -14.23 7.14 27.30
N GLU A 518 -13.35 7.90 26.65
CA GLU A 518 -13.72 9.09 25.88
C GLU A 518 -14.29 8.68 24.53
N LYS A 519 -15.51 9.12 24.21
CA LYS A 519 -16.07 8.94 22.85
C LYS A 519 -15.36 9.87 21.89
N VAL A 520 -14.78 9.31 20.84
CA VAL A 520 -14.19 10.10 19.75
C VAL A 520 -15.30 10.39 18.73
N ASN A 521 -15.57 11.67 18.48
CA ASN A 521 -16.60 12.08 17.52
C ASN A 521 -15.96 12.51 16.20
N VAL A 522 -16.61 12.14 15.09
CA VAL A 522 -16.25 12.60 13.75
C VAL A 522 -17.49 13.30 13.20
N SER A 523 -17.39 14.61 12.96
CA SER A 523 -18.49 15.38 12.39
C SER A 523 -18.51 15.27 10.87
N ASP A 524 -19.69 15.38 10.27
CA ASP A 524 -19.86 15.45 8.81
C ASP A 524 -19.02 16.59 8.23
N GLN A 525 -18.98 17.73 8.93
CA GLN A 525 -18.11 18.84 8.55
C GLN A 525 -16.63 18.44 8.44
N ASN A 526 -16.11 17.60 9.36
CA ASN A 526 -14.71 17.15 9.28
C ASN A 526 -14.48 16.26 8.05
N LEU A 527 -15.46 15.42 7.73
CA LEU A 527 -15.43 14.57 6.54
C LEU A 527 -15.54 15.38 5.25
N GLU A 528 -16.37 16.42 5.19
CA GLU A 528 -16.64 17.17 3.96
C GLU A 528 -15.62 18.28 3.68
N SER A 529 -15.21 19.00 4.72
CA SER A 529 -14.43 20.23 4.58
C SER A 529 -13.44 20.50 5.71
N GLY A 530 -13.16 19.51 6.57
CA GLY A 530 -12.21 19.63 7.68
C GLY A 530 -10.88 18.92 7.42
N LEU A 531 -10.24 18.49 8.49
CA LEU A 531 -8.87 17.95 8.44
C LEU A 531 -8.79 16.65 7.62
N ILE A 532 -9.80 15.78 7.73
CA ILE A 532 -9.86 14.54 6.95
C ILE A 532 -9.96 14.85 5.45
N ALA A 533 -10.83 15.77 5.05
CA ALA A 533 -10.99 16.15 3.66
C ALA A 533 -9.72 16.80 3.07
N ASN A 534 -9.16 17.77 3.80
CA ASN A 534 -8.14 18.67 3.27
C ASN A 534 -6.71 18.14 3.42
N HIS A 535 -6.43 17.31 4.43
CA HIS A 535 -5.06 16.84 4.69
C HIS A 535 -4.81 15.37 4.35
N ARG A 536 -5.81 14.57 3.96
CA ARG A 536 -5.56 13.16 3.60
C ARG A 536 -4.62 13.00 2.38
N ILE A 537 -4.72 13.88 1.37
CA ILE A 537 -3.85 13.82 0.18
C ILE A 537 -2.43 14.27 0.54
N PRO A 538 -2.23 15.45 1.17
CA PRO A 538 -0.92 15.84 1.70
C PRO A 538 -0.31 14.79 2.64
N MET A 539 -1.12 14.18 3.51
CA MET A 539 -0.66 13.12 4.39
C MET A 539 -0.17 11.91 3.60
N ASN A 540 -0.94 11.39 2.64
CA ASN A 540 -0.48 10.26 1.80
C ASN A 540 0.82 10.57 1.06
N ARG A 541 0.99 11.80 0.54
CA ARG A 541 2.26 12.24 -0.06
C ARG A 541 3.40 12.30 0.94
N THR A 542 3.13 12.71 2.18
CA THR A 542 4.10 12.72 3.28
C THR A 542 4.52 11.29 3.61
N LEU A 543 3.56 10.37 3.78
CA LEU A 543 3.85 8.97 4.07
C LEU A 543 4.75 8.36 2.99
N ARG A 544 4.44 8.63 1.72
CA ARG A 544 5.29 8.25 0.57
C ARG A 544 6.68 8.86 0.68
N LYS A 545 6.78 10.19 0.79
CA LYS A 545 8.05 10.95 0.83
C LYS A 545 8.99 10.37 1.88
N TYR A 546 8.52 10.17 3.10
CA TYR A 546 9.33 9.77 4.24
C TYR A 546 9.40 8.26 4.49
N GLY A 547 8.92 7.44 3.56
CA GLY A 547 9.00 5.99 3.67
C GLY A 547 8.12 5.38 4.77
N ILE A 548 7.02 6.04 5.16
CA ILE A 548 6.02 5.56 6.12
C ILE A 548 4.96 4.71 5.38
N HIS A 549 5.41 3.67 4.67
CA HIS A 549 4.60 2.97 3.66
C HIS A 549 4.31 1.50 4.01
N THR A 550 4.96 0.95 5.03
CA THR A 550 4.60 -0.36 5.58
C THR A 550 3.45 -0.20 6.59
N PRO A 551 2.52 -1.17 6.70
CA PRO A 551 1.44 -1.12 7.68
C PRO A 551 1.87 -0.82 9.13
N LEU A 552 2.98 -1.41 9.61
CA LEU A 552 3.47 -1.24 10.98
C LEU A 552 4.05 0.18 11.23
N ARG A 553 4.82 0.70 10.28
CA ARG A 553 5.26 2.11 10.29
C ARG A 553 4.07 3.08 10.31
N MET A 554 3.08 2.86 9.44
CA MET A 554 1.86 3.67 9.39
C MET A 554 1.09 3.60 10.72
N ALA A 555 0.91 2.41 11.31
CA ALA A 555 0.24 2.27 12.61
C ALA A 555 0.98 3.03 13.73
N SER A 556 2.31 2.98 13.72
CA SER A 556 3.16 3.70 14.69
C SER A 556 3.09 5.22 14.52
N PHE A 557 3.06 5.68 13.26
CA PHE A 557 2.89 7.09 12.95
C PHE A 557 1.51 7.59 13.38
N PHE A 558 0.44 6.93 12.92
CA PHE A 558 -0.94 7.35 13.18
C PHE A 558 -1.35 7.20 14.65
N GLY A 559 -0.83 6.21 15.37
CA GLY A 559 -1.05 6.09 16.82
C GLY A 559 -0.59 7.34 17.59
N ASN A 560 0.46 8.01 17.12
CA ASN A 560 0.89 9.30 17.63
C ASN A 560 0.08 10.44 17.01
N ALA A 561 0.07 10.54 15.67
CA ALA A 561 -0.47 11.70 14.98
C ALA A 561 -1.97 11.95 15.25
N VAL A 562 -2.76 10.89 15.41
CA VAL A 562 -4.19 10.99 15.72
C VAL A 562 -4.40 11.54 17.13
N GLN A 563 -3.61 11.14 18.12
CA GLN A 563 -3.70 11.68 19.48
C GLN A 563 -3.23 13.14 19.53
N GLU A 564 -2.12 13.46 18.86
CA GLU A 564 -1.52 14.81 18.84
C GLU A 564 -2.41 15.85 18.17
N SER A 565 -3.24 15.42 17.21
CA SER A 565 -4.19 16.27 16.48
C SER A 565 -5.58 16.32 17.12
N ASN A 566 -5.69 15.96 18.40
CA ASN A 566 -6.95 15.86 19.12
C ASN A 566 -8.00 15.05 18.33
N TRP A 567 -7.63 13.83 17.93
CA TRP A 567 -8.46 12.95 17.11
C TRP A 567 -8.78 13.53 15.72
N LEU A 568 -7.79 14.14 15.06
CA LEU A 568 -7.95 14.82 13.76
C LEU A 568 -9.01 15.93 13.80
N SER A 569 -9.15 16.63 14.93
CA SER A 569 -10.07 17.77 15.08
C SER A 569 -9.35 19.12 15.15
N SER A 570 -8.05 19.14 15.49
CA SER A 570 -7.24 20.35 15.58
C SER A 570 -5.78 20.02 15.28
N LEU A 571 -5.08 20.92 14.60
CA LEU A 571 -3.64 20.82 14.42
C LEU A 571 -2.89 21.79 15.33
N GLN A 572 -3.59 22.54 16.17
CA GLN A 572 -3.01 23.50 17.10
C GLN A 572 -3.05 22.96 18.53
N GLU A 573 -1.97 23.22 19.28
CA GLU A 573 -1.95 23.02 20.72
C GLU A 573 -3.05 23.85 21.41
N ASN A 574 -3.81 23.18 22.29
CA ASN A 574 -4.89 23.82 23.03
C ASN A 574 -4.36 24.94 23.93
N ALA A 575 -4.96 26.12 23.81
CA ALA A 575 -4.53 27.33 24.54
C ALA A 575 -3.05 27.70 24.32
N GLY A 576 -2.48 27.39 23.15
CA GLY A 576 -1.08 27.70 22.83
C GLY A 576 -0.68 29.17 23.05
N SER A 577 -1.59 30.11 22.78
CA SER A 577 -1.39 31.56 23.04
C SER A 577 -1.37 31.95 24.52
N SER A 578 -1.58 31.01 25.43
CA SER A 578 -1.45 31.23 26.87
C SER A 578 -0.17 30.62 27.44
N LEU A 579 0.61 29.90 26.63
CA LEU A 579 1.82 29.21 27.06
C LEU A 579 3.01 30.16 27.11
N TRP A 580 3.98 29.86 27.98
CA TRP A 580 5.16 30.70 28.19
C TRP A 580 6.07 30.79 26.96
N TYR A 581 5.94 29.85 26.04
CA TYR A 581 6.67 29.78 24.78
C TYR A 581 5.85 30.23 23.57
N GLU A 582 4.73 30.92 23.78
CA GLU A 582 4.08 31.66 22.69
C GLU A 582 5.10 32.58 21.99
N PRO A 583 5.10 32.66 20.64
CA PRO A 583 4.19 32.03 19.66
C PRO A 583 4.62 30.64 19.13
N TRP A 584 5.61 30.01 19.75
CA TRP A 584 6.29 28.77 19.31
C TRP A 584 5.66 27.46 19.84
N PHE A 585 4.35 27.48 20.06
CA PHE A 585 3.59 26.33 20.53
C PHE A 585 3.35 25.25 19.46
N GLY A 586 2.86 24.08 19.89
CA GLY A 586 2.67 22.91 19.05
C GLY A 586 1.73 23.14 17.87
N ARG A 587 2.20 22.78 16.66
CA ARG A 587 1.39 22.78 15.44
C ARG A 587 1.61 21.54 14.59
N GLY A 588 0.62 21.17 13.79
CA GLY A 588 0.69 20.06 12.85
C GLY A 588 0.47 18.70 13.51
N PHE A 589 0.63 17.64 12.70
CA PHE A 589 0.21 16.28 13.09
C PHE A 589 1.05 15.66 14.21
N LEU A 590 2.27 16.15 14.46
CA LEU A 590 3.12 15.71 15.57
C LEU A 590 3.55 16.89 16.46
N GLN A 591 2.75 17.97 16.48
CA GLN A 591 2.92 19.12 17.37
C GLN A 591 4.35 19.69 17.38
N LEU A 592 4.83 20.15 16.21
CA LEU A 592 6.10 20.87 16.07
C LEU A 592 6.14 22.04 17.07
N THR A 593 7.03 21.95 18.06
CA THR A 593 7.05 22.85 19.24
C THR A 593 8.46 23.36 19.50
N SER A 594 8.59 24.59 20.00
CA SER A 594 9.84 25.32 20.26
C SER A 594 10.50 25.94 19.01
N PRO A 595 11.11 27.14 19.12
CA PRO A 595 11.74 27.80 17.98
C PRO A 595 12.81 26.92 17.31
N GLY A 596 13.55 26.14 18.10
CA GLY A 596 14.60 25.28 17.57
C GLY A 596 14.09 24.21 16.61
N ASN A 597 12.93 23.62 16.88
CA ASN A 597 12.34 22.62 16.00
C ASN A 597 11.72 23.25 14.74
N TYR A 598 11.05 24.40 14.85
CA TYR A 598 10.55 25.15 13.69
C TYR A 598 11.68 25.51 12.73
N PHE A 599 12.77 26.09 13.25
CA PHE A 599 13.93 26.45 12.43
C PHE A 599 14.62 25.23 11.84
N ALA A 600 14.70 24.10 12.55
CA ALA A 600 15.24 22.86 12.00
C ALA A 600 14.41 22.35 10.81
N TYR A 601 13.08 22.33 10.94
CA TYR A 601 12.17 21.94 9.87
C TYR A 601 12.27 22.89 8.66
N TRP A 602 12.31 24.19 8.88
CA TRP A 602 12.43 25.15 7.79
C TRP A 602 13.77 25.06 7.05
N ARG A 603 14.88 24.83 7.76
CA ARG A 603 16.18 24.52 7.12
C ARG A 603 16.14 23.23 6.33
N TRP A 604 15.47 22.21 6.86
CA TRP A 604 15.26 20.95 6.14
C TRP A 604 14.59 21.20 4.78
N ARG A 605 13.61 22.12 4.74
CA ARG A 605 12.94 22.60 3.51
C ARG A 605 13.76 23.58 2.65
N GLY A 606 14.97 23.95 3.06
CA GLY A 606 15.83 24.89 2.33
C GLY A 606 15.48 26.35 2.51
N ARG A 607 14.68 26.70 3.53
CA ARG A 607 14.34 28.10 3.83
C ARG A 607 15.55 28.85 4.37
N LYS A 608 15.70 30.11 3.94
CA LYS A 608 16.80 30.98 4.36
C LYS A 608 16.48 31.59 5.72
N LEU A 609 17.34 31.34 6.70
CA LEU A 609 17.15 31.72 8.09
C LEU A 609 18.45 32.32 8.64
N ASP A 610 18.32 33.40 9.42
CA ASP A 610 19.44 34.00 10.13
C ASP A 610 19.89 33.07 11.28
N VAL A 611 21.18 32.72 11.28
CA VAL A 611 21.80 31.87 12.29
C VAL A 611 21.85 32.57 13.66
N ALA A 612 22.03 33.89 13.68
CA ALA A 612 22.03 34.66 14.91
C ALA A 612 20.64 34.65 15.57
N LEU A 613 19.59 34.88 14.78
CA LEU A 613 18.20 34.81 15.25
C LEU A 613 17.85 33.43 15.81
N ASP A 614 18.18 32.35 15.09
CA ASP A 614 17.93 30.98 15.57
C ASP A 614 18.64 30.72 16.91
N THR A 615 19.90 31.12 17.02
CA THR A 615 20.70 30.92 18.23
C THR A 615 20.10 31.70 19.41
N GLN A 616 19.69 32.94 19.20
CA GLN A 616 19.06 33.75 20.24
C GLN A 616 17.73 33.15 20.71
N LEU A 617 16.83 32.78 19.78
CA LEU A 617 15.54 32.18 20.13
C LEU A 617 15.71 30.85 20.90
N LYS A 618 16.64 29.99 20.48
CA LYS A 618 16.95 28.74 21.17
C LYS A 618 17.47 28.98 22.59
N ASN A 619 18.44 29.88 22.73
CA ASN A 619 19.02 30.19 24.05
C ASN A 619 17.96 30.75 25.00
N THR A 620 17.09 31.65 24.51
CA THR A 620 15.97 32.20 25.31
C THR A 620 14.98 31.11 25.70
N TYR A 621 14.62 30.21 24.76
CA TYR A 621 13.75 29.08 25.06
C TYR A 621 14.37 28.15 26.11
N ASP A 622 15.64 27.77 25.96
CA ASP A 622 16.33 26.86 26.89
C ASP A 622 16.49 27.47 28.29
N ASP A 623 16.77 28.78 28.37
CA ASP A 623 16.83 29.51 29.63
C ASP A 623 15.46 29.50 30.35
N MET A 624 14.38 29.82 29.65
CA MET A 624 13.02 29.78 30.21
C MET A 624 12.53 28.35 30.52
N TYR A 625 12.99 27.37 29.74
CA TYR A 625 12.70 25.95 29.98
C TYR A 625 13.33 25.49 31.30
N LYS A 626 14.60 25.81 31.52
CA LYS A 626 15.35 25.46 32.75
C LYS A 626 14.94 26.30 33.95
N ASN A 627 14.56 27.56 33.75
CA ASN A 627 14.25 28.52 34.81
C ASN A 627 12.75 28.87 34.81
N THR A 628 11.95 28.06 35.52
CA THR A 628 10.47 28.20 35.55
C THR A 628 9.98 29.58 36.01
N ALA A 629 10.72 30.27 36.88
CA ALA A 629 10.40 31.62 37.34
C ALA A 629 10.41 32.66 36.19
N LYS A 630 11.17 32.44 35.13
CA LYS A 630 11.23 33.33 33.96
C LYS A 630 10.05 33.14 33.00
N ARG A 631 9.31 32.04 33.11
CA ARG A 631 8.20 31.71 32.20
C ARG A 631 7.08 32.76 32.20
N ALA A 632 6.85 33.42 33.33
CA ALA A 632 5.88 34.50 33.45
C ALA A 632 6.24 35.76 32.62
N GLN A 633 7.50 35.90 32.20
CA GLN A 633 8.00 37.08 31.48
C GLN A 633 7.73 37.03 29.97
N LYS A 634 7.33 35.87 29.42
CA LYS A 634 7.04 35.67 27.98
C LYS A 634 8.13 36.25 27.04
N LEU A 635 9.41 36.00 27.33
CA LEU A 635 10.55 36.57 26.59
C LEU A 635 10.72 36.04 25.15
N LEU A 636 9.83 35.15 24.69
CA LEU A 636 9.83 34.58 23.34
C LEU A 636 8.88 35.32 22.37
N ASP A 637 8.18 36.35 22.86
CA ASP A 637 7.31 37.19 22.04
C ASP A 637 8.09 37.80 20.86
N ASP A 638 7.47 37.84 19.67
CA ASP A 638 8.07 38.38 18.45
C ASP A 638 8.55 39.84 18.64
N ALA A 639 7.95 40.61 19.57
CA ALA A 639 8.36 41.98 19.88
C ALA A 639 9.81 42.09 20.40
N TYR A 640 10.35 41.03 21.01
CA TYR A 640 11.75 40.98 21.46
C TYR A 640 12.72 40.56 20.35
N PHE A 641 12.21 40.13 19.20
CA PHE A 641 13.00 39.64 18.08
C PHE A 641 12.59 40.35 16.78
N PRO A 642 12.97 41.64 16.59
CA PRO A 642 12.59 42.40 15.40
C PRO A 642 13.11 41.78 14.08
N GLN A 643 14.06 40.85 14.14
CA GLN A 643 14.56 40.08 13.00
C GLN A 643 13.58 38.99 12.54
N VAL A 644 12.54 38.66 13.31
CA VAL A 644 11.45 37.75 12.89
C VAL A 644 10.62 38.45 11.81
N THR A 645 10.91 38.11 10.56
CA THR A 645 10.22 38.66 9.38
C THR A 645 8.77 38.19 9.31
N GLN A 646 7.95 38.89 8.51
CA GLN A 646 6.58 38.44 8.23
C GLN A 646 6.57 37.03 7.60
N GLU A 647 7.52 36.74 6.72
CA GLU A 647 7.67 35.42 6.11
C GLU A 647 7.86 34.31 7.15
N ILE A 648 8.67 34.53 8.20
CA ILE A 648 8.83 33.57 9.31
C ILE A 648 7.51 33.39 10.08
N LYS A 649 6.73 34.47 10.27
CA LYS A 649 5.43 34.41 10.94
C LYS A 649 4.42 33.61 10.11
N ASP A 650 4.42 33.81 8.79
CA ASP A 650 3.57 33.07 7.84
C ASP A 650 3.96 31.59 7.82
N TRP A 651 5.24 31.29 7.76
CA TRP A 651 5.74 29.91 7.85
C TRP A 651 5.32 29.21 9.15
N ARG A 652 5.28 29.94 10.27
CA ARG A 652 4.85 29.42 11.56
C ARG A 652 3.35 29.18 11.61
N SER A 653 2.53 30.08 11.06
CA SER A 653 1.09 29.89 10.97
C SER A 653 0.71 28.78 10.00
N GLN A 654 1.46 28.60 8.91
CA GLN A 654 1.18 27.57 7.90
C GLN A 654 1.27 26.14 8.42
N VAL A 655 2.15 25.86 9.40
CA VAL A 655 2.21 24.54 10.07
C VAL A 655 0.92 24.23 10.84
N ASN A 656 0.13 25.24 11.19
CA ASN A 656 -1.19 25.06 11.81
C ASN A 656 -2.20 24.41 10.85
N GLY A 657 -2.05 24.60 9.53
CA GLY A 657 -2.92 24.04 8.51
C GLY A 657 -4.39 24.27 8.79
N GLY A 658 -4.84 25.53 8.69
CA GLY A 658 -6.23 25.89 8.96
C GLY A 658 -7.19 24.92 8.27
N ALA A 659 -8.19 24.43 9.02
CA ALA A 659 -9.05 23.32 8.56
C ALA A 659 -9.78 23.57 7.23
N ARG A 660 -9.80 24.82 6.73
CA ARG A 660 -10.43 25.27 5.48
C ARG A 660 -9.49 26.09 4.58
N SER A 661 -8.17 25.97 4.76
CA SER A 661 -7.23 26.75 3.97
C SER A 661 -7.13 26.23 2.54
N GLU A 662 -7.17 27.14 1.57
CA GLU A 662 -6.89 26.83 0.16
C GLU A 662 -5.42 27.06 -0.21
N LEU A 663 -4.61 27.60 0.71
CA LEU A 663 -3.19 27.85 0.45
C LEU A 663 -2.41 26.53 0.40
N PRO A 664 -1.65 26.24 -0.68
CA PRO A 664 -0.93 24.98 -0.82
C PRO A 664 -0.03 24.64 0.38
N GLU A 665 0.70 25.63 0.90
CA GLU A 665 1.62 25.44 2.02
C GLU A 665 0.88 25.12 3.34
N GLU A 666 -0.32 25.65 3.55
CA GLU A 666 -1.13 25.33 4.74
C GLU A 666 -1.70 23.91 4.68
N LYS A 667 -1.97 23.38 3.49
CA LYS A 667 -2.35 21.96 3.32
C LYS A 667 -1.15 21.04 3.56
N LEU A 668 0.03 21.48 3.15
CA LEU A 668 1.28 20.72 3.14
C LEU A 668 2.00 20.65 4.50
N ALA A 669 2.40 21.81 5.02
CA ALA A 669 3.32 21.96 6.14
C ALA A 669 2.95 21.17 7.41
N PRO A 670 1.66 21.00 7.76
CA PRO A 670 1.28 20.20 8.92
C PRO A 670 1.71 18.74 8.82
N SER A 671 1.52 18.13 7.65
CA SER A 671 1.87 16.73 7.42
C SER A 671 3.37 16.57 7.17
N ASP A 672 3.97 17.47 6.38
CA ASP A 672 5.39 17.39 6.05
C ASP A 672 6.31 17.62 7.26
N SER A 673 5.95 18.51 8.19
CA SER A 673 6.68 18.66 9.46
C SER A 673 6.64 17.40 10.34
N ALA A 674 5.53 16.65 10.33
CA ALA A 674 5.45 15.36 10.99
C ALA A 674 6.33 14.30 10.29
N GLY A 675 6.38 14.32 8.96
CA GLY A 675 7.30 13.49 8.17
C GLY A 675 8.78 13.80 8.44
N PHE A 676 9.12 15.08 8.62
CA PHE A 676 10.45 15.49 9.06
C PHE A 676 10.82 14.88 10.42
N TYR A 677 9.94 14.95 11.43
CA TYR A 677 10.18 14.27 12.71
C TYR A 677 10.33 12.77 12.55
N TRP A 678 9.52 12.15 11.68
CA TRP A 678 9.63 10.72 11.40
C TRP A 678 11.03 10.35 10.90
N ALA A 679 11.51 11.05 9.87
CA ALA A 679 12.81 10.78 9.26
C ALA A 679 13.98 11.10 10.18
N ALA A 680 13.86 12.15 11.00
CA ALA A 680 14.92 12.57 11.90
C ALA A 680 15.03 11.70 13.16
N LEU A 681 13.90 11.19 13.71
CA LEU A 681 13.85 10.64 15.06
C LEU A 681 13.19 9.26 15.18
N MET A 682 12.13 8.98 14.40
CA MET A 682 11.22 7.87 14.68
C MET A 682 11.51 6.59 13.88
N ILE A 683 11.89 6.73 12.60
CA ILE A 683 11.90 5.62 11.62
C ILE A 683 12.67 4.38 12.10
N LYS A 684 13.85 4.58 12.72
CA LYS A 684 14.72 3.48 13.18
C LYS A 684 14.08 2.58 14.25
N HIS A 685 13.04 3.07 14.92
CA HIS A 685 12.35 2.34 15.98
C HIS A 685 11.13 1.59 15.48
N ALA A 686 10.55 1.99 14.34
CA ALA A 686 9.25 1.52 13.89
C ALA A 686 9.25 0.13 13.26
N ASP A 687 10.42 -0.39 12.88
CA ASP A 687 10.56 -1.73 12.27
C ASP A 687 10.91 -2.82 13.31
N GLY A 688 10.85 -2.48 14.60
CA GLY A 688 10.96 -3.47 15.67
C GLY A 688 9.76 -4.42 15.72
N GLN A 689 9.88 -5.50 16.49
CA GLN A 689 8.78 -6.44 16.72
C GLN A 689 7.62 -5.78 17.46
N HIS A 690 6.42 -5.79 16.89
CA HIS A 690 5.21 -5.21 17.49
C HIS A 690 4.51 -6.20 18.42
N VAL A 691 5.18 -6.62 19.50
CA VAL A 691 4.58 -7.51 20.51
C VAL A 691 3.49 -6.75 21.25
N LEU A 692 2.24 -7.23 21.17
CA LEU A 692 1.08 -6.58 21.78
C LEU A 692 0.84 -7.06 23.21
N GLU A 693 0.81 -6.12 24.15
CA GLU A 693 0.40 -6.34 25.53
C GLU A 693 -1.04 -5.87 25.72
N ARG A 694 -1.97 -6.80 26.04
CA ARG A 694 -3.34 -6.47 26.43
C ARG A 694 -3.36 -5.81 27.81
N ARG A 695 -4.00 -4.65 27.94
CA ARG A 695 -4.14 -3.91 29.21
C ARG A 695 -5.61 -3.68 29.53
N SER A 696 -6.10 -4.28 30.62
CA SER A 696 -7.40 -3.97 31.21
C SER A 696 -7.25 -2.81 32.19
N VAL A 697 -8.14 -1.83 32.14
CA VAL A 697 -8.18 -0.67 33.02
C VAL A 697 -9.60 -0.39 33.49
N ALA A 698 -9.76 -0.12 34.79
CA ALA A 698 -11.02 0.28 35.38
C ALA A 698 -11.36 1.72 34.96
N ILE A 699 -12.58 1.94 34.45
CA ILE A 699 -13.05 3.25 33.99
C ILE A 699 -13.95 3.90 35.03
N VAL A 700 -13.85 5.21 35.14
CA VAL A 700 -14.76 6.06 35.92
C VAL A 700 -15.45 7.10 35.04
N ASP A 701 -16.60 7.60 35.48
CA ASP A 701 -17.18 8.83 34.92
C ASP A 701 -16.65 10.10 35.60
N SER A 702 -17.18 11.26 35.21
CA SER A 702 -16.80 12.57 35.75
C SER A 702 -17.01 12.71 37.27
N ASN A 703 -17.80 11.82 37.88
CA ASN A 703 -18.13 11.81 39.30
C ASN A 703 -17.39 10.68 40.05
N GLY A 704 -16.45 9.99 39.40
CA GLY A 704 -15.69 8.90 40.01
C GLY A 704 -16.44 7.57 40.09
N GLN A 705 -17.63 7.46 39.51
CA GLN A 705 -18.39 6.20 39.55
C GLN A 705 -17.81 5.22 38.52
N SER A 706 -17.57 3.98 38.96
CA SER A 706 -17.10 2.92 38.08
C SER A 706 -18.07 2.68 36.91
N LYS A 707 -17.51 2.56 35.70
CA LYS A 707 -18.20 2.16 34.45
C LYS A 707 -17.69 0.81 33.93
N GLY A 708 -17.04 0.04 34.80
CA GLY A 708 -16.43 -1.24 34.46
C GLY A 708 -15.09 -1.11 33.75
N ASP A 709 -14.58 -2.23 33.27
CA ASP A 709 -13.26 -2.31 32.66
C ASP A 709 -13.30 -2.08 31.15
N LYS A 710 -12.23 -1.46 30.63
CA LYS A 710 -11.95 -1.33 29.19
C LYS A 710 -10.54 -1.77 28.88
N VAL A 711 -10.29 -2.04 27.61
CA VAL A 711 -9.04 -2.62 27.14
C VAL A 711 -8.33 -1.67 26.17
N TYR A 712 -7.01 -1.66 26.22
CA TYR A 712 -6.17 -1.16 25.14
C TYR A 712 -4.96 -2.07 24.96
N TYR A 713 -4.23 -1.90 23.86
CA TYR A 713 -3.04 -2.69 23.54
C TYR A 713 -1.84 -1.77 23.37
N ARG A 714 -0.73 -2.12 24.01
CA ARG A 714 0.53 -1.39 23.89
C ARG A 714 1.64 -2.29 23.37
N SER A 715 2.74 -1.71 22.93
CA SER A 715 3.91 -2.45 22.46
C SER A 715 5.20 -1.72 22.82
N PRO A 716 6.30 -2.44 23.16
CA PRO A 716 7.61 -1.82 23.37
C PRO A 716 8.08 -1.01 22.16
N THR A 717 7.83 -1.51 20.95
CA THR A 717 8.21 -0.83 19.70
C THR A 717 7.44 0.47 19.51
N PHE A 718 6.13 0.46 19.76
CA PHE A 718 5.30 1.67 19.71
C PHE A 718 5.68 2.68 20.79
N TRP A 719 6.10 2.22 21.97
CA TRP A 719 6.67 3.09 23.01
C TRP A 719 7.93 3.79 22.52
N LYS A 720 8.91 3.05 21.99
CA LYS A 720 10.17 3.63 21.47
C LYS A 720 9.90 4.71 20.42
N VAL A 721 8.97 4.45 19.50
CA VAL A 721 8.53 5.43 18.50
C VAL A 721 7.95 6.67 19.16
N SER A 722 7.00 6.51 20.10
CA SER A 722 6.35 7.63 20.79
C SER A 722 7.31 8.46 21.66
N ALA A 723 8.22 7.77 22.36
CA ALA A 723 9.25 8.35 23.22
C ALA A 723 10.31 9.11 22.43
N SER A 724 10.64 8.67 21.21
CA SER A 724 11.67 9.34 20.38
C SER A 724 11.37 10.81 20.08
N VAL A 725 10.09 11.19 20.11
CA VAL A 725 9.63 12.58 19.93
C VAL A 725 9.32 13.23 21.28
N ASN A 726 8.54 12.56 22.13
CA ASN A 726 7.97 13.19 23.34
C ASN A 726 8.87 13.10 24.58
N LEU A 727 9.73 12.09 24.67
CA LEU A 727 10.61 11.88 25.82
C LEU A 727 11.88 11.09 25.42
N PRO A 728 12.80 11.68 24.65
CA PRO A 728 13.92 10.94 24.05
C PRO A 728 14.80 10.20 25.06
N GLY A 729 14.97 10.76 26.27
CA GLY A 729 15.72 10.13 27.36
C GLY A 729 15.06 8.88 27.97
N ALA A 730 13.82 8.57 27.62
CA ALA A 730 13.07 7.41 28.10
C ALA A 730 12.71 6.42 26.98
N VAL A 731 13.36 6.49 25.82
CA VAL A 731 13.11 5.57 24.69
C VAL A 731 13.21 4.11 25.12
N ASP A 732 14.20 3.76 25.94
CA ASP A 732 14.39 2.39 26.43
C ASP A 732 13.69 2.12 27.78
N ASN A 733 12.79 3.00 28.23
CA ASN A 733 11.99 2.78 29.43
C ASN A 733 10.94 1.67 29.22
N ILE A 734 11.08 0.58 29.96
CA ILE A 734 10.18 -0.59 29.89
C ILE A 734 8.89 -0.44 30.71
N ASN A 735 8.79 0.59 31.54
CA ASN A 735 7.62 0.80 32.41
C ASN A 735 6.52 1.65 31.75
N TYR A 736 6.75 2.13 30.52
CA TYR A 736 5.80 2.96 29.77
C TYR A 736 5.35 4.24 30.51
N ALA A 737 6.26 4.83 31.30
CA ALA A 737 5.98 5.98 32.15
C ALA A 737 6.67 7.26 31.64
N GLY A 738 6.00 8.40 31.78
CA GLY A 738 6.54 9.73 31.49
C GLY A 738 6.00 10.42 30.24
N ILE A 739 5.34 9.69 29.33
CA ILE A 739 4.64 10.28 28.19
C ILE A 739 3.18 10.52 28.57
N ASN A 740 2.75 11.78 28.53
CA ASN A 740 1.36 12.12 28.73
C ASN A 740 0.49 11.55 27.59
N GLY A 741 -0.62 10.91 27.94
CA GLY A 741 -1.56 10.32 26.99
C GLY A 741 -1.04 9.11 26.21
N PHE A 742 -0.04 8.38 26.72
CA PHE A 742 0.46 7.17 26.03
C PHE A 742 -0.63 6.07 25.91
N ASP A 743 -1.48 5.94 26.91
CA ASP A 743 -2.69 5.12 26.88
C ASP A 743 -3.66 5.53 25.74
N ALA A 744 -3.87 6.83 25.56
CA ALA A 744 -4.70 7.36 24.48
C ALA A 744 -4.09 7.11 23.09
N ARG A 745 -2.76 7.26 22.96
CA ARG A 745 -2.01 6.87 21.75
C ARG A 745 -2.20 5.39 21.44
N CYS A 746 -2.19 4.54 22.46
CA CYS A 746 -2.40 3.10 22.31
C CYS A 746 -3.81 2.75 21.79
N SER A 747 -4.84 3.52 22.13
CA SER A 747 -6.17 3.38 21.53
C SER A 747 -6.16 3.62 20.02
N ALA A 748 -5.52 4.69 19.55
CA ALA A 748 -5.37 4.96 18.12
C ALA A 748 -4.47 3.93 17.42
N TYR A 749 -3.34 3.55 18.04
CA TYR A 749 -2.42 2.54 17.53
C TYR A 749 -3.09 1.18 17.34
N GLY A 750 -3.87 0.70 18.31
CA GLY A 750 -4.61 -0.56 18.19
C GLY A 750 -5.60 -0.55 17.03
N VAL A 751 -6.32 0.55 16.83
CA VAL A 751 -7.24 0.68 15.68
C VAL A 751 -6.48 0.79 14.37
N ALA A 752 -5.39 1.55 14.32
CA ALA A 752 -4.54 1.65 13.13
C ALA A 752 -3.96 0.27 12.74
N LEU A 753 -3.51 -0.53 13.69
CA LEU A 753 -3.10 -1.93 13.44
C LEU A 753 -4.23 -2.75 12.83
N ALA A 754 -5.44 -2.67 13.41
CA ALA A 754 -6.59 -3.42 12.92
C ALA A 754 -6.99 -3.03 11.49
N VAL A 755 -6.86 -1.76 11.12
CA VAL A 755 -7.16 -1.27 9.76
C VAL A 755 -6.07 -1.66 8.77
N LEU A 756 -4.82 -1.36 9.11
CA LEU A 756 -3.69 -1.40 8.20
C LEU A 756 -3.09 -2.81 8.04
N THR A 757 -3.32 -3.70 9.01
CA THR A 757 -2.69 -5.03 9.05
C THR A 757 -3.73 -6.17 9.10
N GLU A 758 -3.22 -7.39 9.01
CA GLU A 758 -3.94 -8.63 9.31
C GLU A 758 -3.72 -9.12 10.76
N MET A 759 -3.03 -8.34 11.59
CA MET A 759 -2.72 -8.70 12.98
C MET A 759 -4.00 -8.88 13.80
N ARG A 760 -4.01 -9.92 14.65
CA ARG A 760 -5.11 -10.25 15.55
C ARG A 760 -4.81 -9.79 16.97
N PHE A 761 -5.87 -9.48 17.73
CA PHE A 761 -5.79 -9.01 19.10
C PHE A 761 -6.23 -10.11 20.06
N ALA A 762 -5.41 -10.42 21.07
CA ALA A 762 -5.80 -11.37 22.10
C ALA A 762 -6.92 -10.78 22.98
N SER A 763 -8.00 -11.53 23.18
CA SER A 763 -9.06 -11.18 24.14
C SER A 763 -8.79 -11.77 25.52
N GLY A 764 -9.55 -11.32 26.53
CA GLY A 764 -9.53 -11.91 27.88
C GLY A 764 -9.91 -13.40 27.93
N THR A 765 -10.58 -13.92 26.90
CA THR A 765 -10.99 -15.33 26.80
C THR A 765 -10.05 -16.19 25.94
N GLY A 766 -8.95 -15.62 25.46
CA GLY A 766 -8.00 -16.31 24.58
C GLY A 766 -8.43 -16.39 23.11
N ILE A 767 -9.60 -15.82 22.75
CA ILE A 767 -10.06 -15.71 21.36
C ILE A 767 -9.31 -14.56 20.66
N ALA A 768 -8.85 -14.81 19.44
CA ALA A 768 -8.21 -13.80 18.58
C ALA A 768 -9.27 -12.92 17.88
N LEU A 769 -9.16 -11.60 18.02
CA LEU A 769 -10.09 -10.62 17.47
C LEU A 769 -9.50 -9.88 16.26
N ASP A 770 -10.36 -9.49 15.31
CA ASP A 770 -9.99 -8.62 14.16
C ASP A 770 -9.75 -7.16 14.55
N TYR A 771 -10.31 -6.73 15.68
CA TYR A 771 -10.25 -5.37 16.20
C TYR A 771 -9.94 -5.39 17.70
N PRO A 772 -9.40 -4.30 18.27
CA PRO A 772 -9.17 -4.21 19.70
C PRO A 772 -10.46 -4.46 20.49
N GLU A 773 -10.35 -5.22 21.59
CA GLU A 773 -11.48 -5.62 22.44
C GLU A 773 -12.28 -4.40 22.92
N GLY A 774 -13.58 -4.38 22.60
CA GLY A 774 -14.49 -3.30 22.99
C GLY A 774 -14.52 -2.07 22.06
N TYR A 775 -13.80 -2.10 20.93
CA TYR A 775 -13.83 -1.04 19.92
C TYR A 775 -14.75 -1.41 18.76
N ILE A 776 -15.38 -0.41 18.15
CA ILE A 776 -16.26 -0.57 16.99
C ILE A 776 -15.55 0.00 15.77
N PRO A 777 -15.40 -0.76 14.67
CA PRO A 777 -14.84 -0.26 13.42
C PRO A 777 -15.65 0.91 12.86
N ARG A 778 -14.98 1.95 12.34
CA ARG A 778 -15.63 3.09 11.65
C ARG A 778 -15.92 2.77 10.19
N ARG A 779 -16.75 1.77 10.00
CA ARG A 779 -17.28 1.35 8.70
C ARG A 779 -18.23 2.44 8.17
N ALA A 780 -18.00 2.91 6.94
CA ALA A 780 -18.77 3.98 6.34
C ALA A 780 -20.24 3.53 6.12
N GLN A 781 -21.16 4.00 6.98
CA GLN A 781 -22.59 3.66 6.90
C GLN A 781 -23.17 3.97 5.53
#